data_AF-A0A072UZ37-F1
#
_entry.id   AF-A0A072UZ37-F1
#
_cell.length_a   1.000
_cell.length_b   1.000
_cell.length_c   1.000
_cell.angle_alpha   90.00
_cell.angle_beta   90.00
_cell.angle_gamma   90.00
#
_symmetry.space_group_name_H-M   'P 1'
#
loop_
_entity.id
_entity.type
_entity.pdbx_description
1 polymer ?
#
loop_
_entity_poly.entity_id
_entity_poly.type
_entity_poly.pdbx_seq_one_letter_code
_entity_poly.pdbx_strand_id
1 'polypeptide(L)'
;MDSSRPLRQRSVSRCGSFGDSVVTAVDDGAEKEGSSAEAVEPSEMKRVLTEESILKKSPLTYFLEKVSNGNSLWNTTTLGNEKGRERVYDTIFRVPWRCELLIDVGCFVCFNSFLSLLTIVPARVVMTFWKLLRTRKFKRLSTIELSDFGCFIIVACGITVLQQIDISLIYHIIRGQATIKLYVIYNVLEIFDKLCQSFNGDVLQMLFHSAEGLARCPPETQSMRFWIWRFISDQVLAAITLSACIVAHYNALPALLVSNNFSEIKSYVFKGFKKDNVHSMMYFDSIERFHISTFILFVLAQNILEAEGPWFQGFLINALSVYLCEVAIDIIKHSFIAKFNDITPTAYSEFLEALCKQTLHMQSEDAKKNLKFVPLAPACVAKSSLKIKRLPFMAVACIVMLFVLYRTLKYQYKQEEIRYSTHFEELKGLPRGIIHTTSDFELRPLWLRSRSKVSVYTKRNLLAVAVGIKQKYNVDAMVQKFLTGNFTIILFHYDANVDGWQDLDWSSKVIHIAAKKQTKWWFAKRFLHPDIVYIYDYIFLWDEDLEVENFSPSRYVKIVREEGLEISQPALHPNSTEIHHRITVRARTKKVHRRVYERRGKTKCSDESDGPPCTGFVEGMAPVFSRSAWFCTWHLIQNDLVHGWGMDMKLGYCAQGDRSQNVGVVDSEYVFHKAIPTLGGSSHYIIKRRGSPPAVDPRTEIRRQSAWELKIFKERWNQAITEDKSWVKPFKSD
;
A
#
# COMPACT_ATOMS: atom_id res chain seq x y z
N MET A 1 -51.47 -10.73 45.77
CA MET A 1 -50.37 -11.71 45.61
C MET A 1 -50.30 -12.11 44.14
N ASP A 2 -49.09 -12.25 43.63
CA ASP A 2 -48.64 -12.04 42.25
C ASP A 2 -49.50 -12.58 41.10
N SER A 3 -49.62 -11.72 40.08
CA SER A 3 -50.24 -12.01 38.78
C SER A 3 -49.22 -12.61 37.82
N SER A 4 -49.54 -13.78 37.25
CA SER A 4 -48.84 -14.36 36.11
C SER A 4 -49.71 -14.25 34.85
N ARG A 5 -49.19 -13.61 33.80
CA ARG A 5 -49.75 -13.60 32.43
C ARG A 5 -48.68 -14.08 31.45
N PRO A 6 -49.00 -15.01 30.53
CA PRO A 6 -48.13 -15.36 29.41
C PRO A 6 -48.47 -14.52 28.16
N LEU A 7 -47.48 -14.20 27.33
CA LEU A 7 -47.67 -13.53 26.04
C LEU A 7 -47.27 -14.46 24.86
N ARG A 8 -48.16 -14.43 23.87
CA ARG A 8 -48.23 -15.19 22.61
C ARG A 8 -47.09 -14.87 21.64
N GLN A 9 -46.58 -15.93 21.00
CA GLN A 9 -45.97 -15.90 19.67
C GLN A 9 -47.08 -15.94 18.58
N ARG A 10 -46.90 -15.20 17.48
CA ARG A 10 -47.61 -15.40 16.21
C ARG A 10 -46.78 -14.86 15.05
N SER A 11 -46.44 -15.72 14.09
CA SER A 11 -46.83 -15.60 12.66
C SER A 11 -45.98 -16.52 11.76
N VAL A 12 -46.54 -17.63 11.28
CA VAL A 12 -46.17 -18.28 10.01
C VAL A 12 -47.38 -19.04 9.48
N SER A 13 -47.82 -18.71 8.25
CA SER A 13 -48.36 -19.60 7.20
C SER A 13 -49.24 -18.79 6.23
N ARG A 14 -49.44 -19.07 4.93
CA ARG A 14 -48.83 -19.88 3.86
C ARG A 14 -49.88 -19.84 2.72
N CYS A 15 -49.42 -19.87 1.45
CA CYS A 15 -50.08 -20.29 0.19
C CYS A 15 -49.85 -19.23 -0.90
N GLY A 16 -49.53 -19.55 -2.15
CA GLY A 16 -49.44 -20.84 -2.84
C GLY A 16 -49.53 -20.57 -4.35
N SER A 17 -48.63 -21.21 -5.09
CA SER A 17 -48.34 -21.20 -6.53
C SER A 17 -49.51 -21.49 -7.50
N PHE A 18 -49.36 -21.11 -8.79
CA PHE A 18 -49.51 -21.92 -10.04
C PHE A 18 -49.43 -20.94 -11.27
N GLY A 19 -48.49 -21.07 -12.23
CA GLY A 19 -48.51 -21.91 -13.47
C GLY A 19 -49.52 -21.36 -14.50
N ASP A 20 -49.33 -21.15 -15.81
CA ASP A 20 -48.34 -21.57 -16.82
C ASP A 20 -48.63 -20.82 -18.16
N SER A 21 -47.63 -20.75 -19.05
CA SER A 21 -47.69 -20.85 -20.54
C SER A 21 -48.34 -19.79 -21.48
N VAL A 22 -47.54 -19.41 -22.53
CA VAL A 22 -47.87 -19.33 -24.00
C VAL A 22 -48.77 -18.13 -24.45
N VAL A 23 -48.66 -17.40 -25.59
CA VAL A 23 -47.79 -17.20 -26.78
C VAL A 23 -48.46 -16.08 -27.65
N THR A 24 -47.68 -15.24 -28.35
CA THR A 24 -47.97 -14.41 -29.58
C THR A 24 -49.21 -13.50 -29.75
N ALA A 25 -48.94 -12.23 -30.12
CA ALA A 25 -49.43 -11.46 -31.31
C ALA A 25 -48.98 -9.98 -31.12
N VAL A 26 -48.06 -9.41 -31.91
CA VAL A 26 -48.24 -8.70 -33.20
C VAL A 26 -49.43 -7.73 -33.19
N ASP A 27 -49.18 -6.41 -33.19
CA ASP A 27 -49.57 -5.53 -34.31
C ASP A 27 -48.99 -4.09 -34.21
N ASP A 28 -48.85 -3.51 -35.40
CA ASP A 28 -48.38 -2.17 -35.82
C ASP A 28 -49.13 -0.99 -35.13
N GLY A 29 -48.67 0.26 -35.02
CA GLY A 29 -48.06 1.16 -36.00
C GLY A 29 -49.07 2.22 -36.48
N ALA A 30 -48.71 3.52 -36.35
CA ALA A 30 -49.39 4.75 -36.87
C ALA A 30 -50.64 5.26 -36.11
N GLU A 31 -50.93 6.56 -35.91
CA GLU A 31 -50.40 7.84 -36.42
C GLU A 31 -50.96 9.03 -35.59
N LYS A 32 -50.17 10.13 -35.50
CA LYS A 32 -50.49 11.61 -35.50
C LYS A 32 -51.67 12.18 -34.66
N GLU A 33 -51.66 13.39 -34.08
CA GLU A 33 -51.01 14.67 -34.39
C GLU A 33 -51.26 15.67 -33.21
N GLY A 34 -50.49 16.77 -33.10
CA GLY A 34 -51.06 18.06 -32.63
C GLY A 34 -50.59 18.72 -31.31
N SER A 35 -49.41 19.35 -31.36
CA SER A 35 -48.89 20.60 -30.73
C SER A 35 -49.46 21.31 -29.47
N SER A 36 -48.53 22.06 -28.84
CA SER A 36 -48.58 23.14 -27.83
C SER A 36 -48.51 22.69 -26.36
N ALA A 37 -47.69 23.24 -25.45
CA ALA A 37 -47.13 24.59 -25.34
C ALA A 37 -45.85 24.66 -24.45
N GLU A 38 -45.15 25.80 -24.59
CA GLU A 38 -44.31 26.56 -23.63
C GLU A 38 -42.96 26.00 -23.11
N ALA A 39 -41.89 26.72 -23.46
CA ALA A 39 -40.61 26.74 -22.76
C ALA A 39 -40.15 28.19 -22.56
N VAL A 40 -39.78 28.52 -21.31
CA VAL A 40 -39.18 29.78 -20.88
C VAL A 40 -37.65 29.60 -20.81
N GLU A 41 -36.91 30.52 -21.44
CA GLU A 41 -35.43 30.60 -21.48
C GLU A 41 -34.76 30.89 -20.12
N PRO A 42 -33.44 30.63 -20.03
CA PRO A 42 -32.53 31.67 -19.57
C PRO A 42 -31.37 31.95 -20.54
N SER A 43 -31.39 33.18 -21.05
CA SER A 43 -30.31 34.03 -21.56
C SER A 43 -28.86 33.65 -21.21
N GLU A 44 -28.16 32.98 -22.14
CA GLU A 44 -26.69 33.09 -22.26
C GLU A 44 -26.16 32.79 -23.67
N MET A 45 -26.99 32.97 -24.70
CA MET A 45 -26.60 32.76 -26.10
C MET A 45 -27.05 33.92 -26.99
N LYS A 46 -26.69 35.15 -26.60
CA LYS A 46 -27.09 36.37 -27.33
C LYS A 46 -25.94 37.34 -27.60
N ARG A 47 -24.73 36.82 -27.86
CA ARG A 47 -23.59 37.68 -28.21
C ARG A 47 -22.74 37.28 -29.41
N VAL A 48 -23.06 36.24 -30.18
CA VAL A 48 -22.15 35.83 -31.28
C VAL A 48 -22.88 35.46 -32.58
N LEU A 49 -24.04 36.05 -32.86
CA LEU A 49 -24.66 35.92 -34.19
C LEU A 49 -25.13 37.28 -34.70
N THR A 50 -24.19 38.01 -35.27
CA THR A 50 -24.46 38.96 -36.34
C THR A 50 -23.36 38.86 -37.39
N GLU A 51 -23.80 38.81 -38.64
CA GLU A 51 -23.07 39.00 -39.91
C GLU A 51 -22.36 37.79 -40.57
N GLU A 52 -23.14 37.16 -41.46
CA GLU A 52 -22.86 37.01 -42.91
C GLU A 52 -21.40 36.95 -43.39
N SER A 53 -20.99 35.79 -43.93
CA SER A 53 -20.26 35.67 -45.22
C SER A 53 -19.82 34.22 -45.51
N ILE A 54 -20.75 33.27 -45.55
CA ILE A 54 -20.48 31.95 -46.15
C ILE A 54 -20.86 32.01 -47.63
N LEU A 55 -20.08 32.74 -48.42
CA LEU A 55 -20.06 32.55 -49.87
C LEU A 55 -18.65 32.76 -50.40
N LYS A 56 -18.12 31.69 -51.01
CA LYS A 56 -16.79 31.55 -51.67
C LYS A 56 -15.60 31.20 -50.78
N LYS A 57 -15.56 29.95 -50.29
CA LYS A 57 -14.27 29.24 -50.13
C LYS A 57 -14.22 28.10 -51.15
N SER A 58 -13.16 28.06 -51.96
CA SER A 58 -12.96 27.01 -52.97
C SER A 58 -12.69 25.65 -52.30
N PRO A 59 -13.02 24.51 -52.95
CA PRO A 59 -12.72 23.18 -52.42
C PRO A 59 -11.23 22.97 -52.13
N LEU A 60 -10.35 23.61 -52.92
CA LEU A 60 -8.90 23.57 -52.74
C LEU A 60 -8.45 24.30 -51.48
N THR A 61 -9.06 25.43 -51.14
CA THR A 61 -8.79 26.12 -49.86
C THR A 61 -9.26 25.30 -48.66
N TYR A 62 -10.41 24.63 -48.75
CA TYR A 62 -10.86 23.71 -47.69
C TYR A 62 -9.93 22.50 -47.55
N PHE A 63 -9.45 21.94 -48.67
CA PHE A 63 -8.55 20.79 -48.66
C PHE A 63 -7.15 21.17 -48.14
N LEU A 64 -6.59 22.32 -48.55
CA LEU A 64 -5.34 22.86 -48.02
C LEU A 64 -5.45 23.25 -46.53
N GLU A 65 -6.59 23.77 -46.10
CA GLU A 65 -6.90 24.06 -44.69
C GLU A 65 -6.99 22.76 -43.86
N LYS A 66 -7.46 21.65 -44.45
CA LYS A 66 -7.54 20.33 -43.81
C LYS A 66 -6.21 19.56 -43.81
N VAL A 67 -5.38 19.75 -44.85
CA VAL A 67 -4.03 19.18 -44.96
C VAL A 67 -3.03 19.92 -44.08
N SER A 68 -3.15 21.25 -43.96
CA SER A 68 -2.31 22.07 -43.06
C SER A 68 -2.68 21.91 -41.58
N ASN A 69 -3.97 21.74 -41.26
CA ASN A 69 -4.39 21.44 -39.89
C ASN A 69 -4.20 19.97 -39.51
N GLY A 70 -4.12 19.06 -40.49
CA GLY A 70 -4.09 17.62 -40.28
C GLY A 70 -5.31 17.11 -39.50
N ASN A 71 -5.66 15.83 -39.66
CA ASN A 71 -6.33 15.18 -38.54
C ASN A 71 -5.26 14.94 -37.47
N SER A 72 -4.97 15.98 -36.67
CA SER A 72 -4.15 15.77 -35.49
C SER A 72 -4.83 14.69 -34.64
N LEU A 73 -4.06 13.69 -34.21
CA LEU A 73 -4.54 12.56 -33.40
C LEU A 73 -5.33 13.05 -32.14
N TRP A 74 -5.04 14.29 -31.76
CA TRP A 74 -5.72 15.10 -30.75
C TRP A 74 -7.24 15.20 -30.95
N ASN A 75 -7.73 15.36 -32.19
CA ASN A 75 -9.15 15.46 -32.51
C ASN A 75 -9.89 14.11 -32.45
N THR A 76 -9.17 12.99 -32.46
CA THR A 76 -9.73 11.63 -32.33
C THR A 76 -9.63 11.06 -30.91
N THR A 77 -8.92 11.73 -30.01
CA THR A 77 -8.71 11.28 -28.62
C THR A 77 -9.41 12.22 -27.65
N THR A 78 -10.13 11.68 -26.67
CA THR A 78 -10.75 12.48 -25.61
C THR A 78 -9.66 13.16 -24.76
N LEU A 79 -9.89 14.44 -24.40
CA LEU A 79 -8.96 15.21 -23.55
C LEU A 79 -8.73 14.46 -22.24
N GLY A 80 -7.47 14.07 -21.99
CA GLY A 80 -7.11 13.16 -20.90
C GLY A 80 -7.49 13.70 -19.52
N ASN A 81 -8.51 13.09 -18.91
CA ASN A 81 -8.90 13.33 -17.52
C ASN A 81 -7.80 12.81 -16.58
N GLU A 82 -7.48 13.51 -15.48
CA GLU A 82 -6.49 13.06 -14.47
C GLU A 82 -6.83 11.66 -13.93
N LYS A 83 -8.12 11.34 -13.78
CA LYS A 83 -8.61 9.99 -13.43
C LYS A 83 -8.36 8.93 -14.51
N GLY A 84 -8.27 9.34 -15.77
CA GLY A 84 -7.89 8.45 -16.88
C GLY A 84 -6.39 8.17 -16.86
N ARG A 85 -5.59 9.19 -16.56
CA ARG A 85 -4.13 9.08 -16.40
C ARG A 85 -3.76 8.14 -15.25
N GLU A 86 -4.38 8.31 -14.09
CA GLU A 86 -4.14 7.44 -12.93
C GLU A 86 -4.52 5.98 -13.24
N ARG A 87 -5.66 5.73 -13.89
CA ARG A 87 -6.03 4.39 -14.37
C ARG A 87 -4.99 3.79 -15.33
N VAL A 88 -4.45 4.59 -16.24
CA VAL A 88 -3.40 4.13 -17.17
C VAL A 88 -2.11 3.76 -16.42
N TYR A 89 -1.66 4.58 -15.46
CA TYR A 89 -0.49 4.24 -14.64
C TYR A 89 -0.71 3.01 -13.75
N ASP A 90 -1.91 2.88 -13.20
CA ASP A 90 -2.31 1.73 -12.40
C ASP A 90 -2.28 0.45 -13.24
N THR A 91 -2.85 0.48 -14.44
CA THR A 91 -2.88 -0.67 -15.35
C THR A 91 -1.51 -1.02 -15.93
N ILE A 92 -0.70 -0.04 -16.33
CA ILE A 92 0.55 -0.29 -17.08
C ILE A 92 1.74 -0.58 -16.16
N PHE A 93 1.78 0.01 -14.96
CA PHE A 93 2.96 -0.11 -14.09
C PHE A 93 2.64 -0.75 -12.74
N ARG A 94 1.54 -0.36 -12.07
CA ARG A 94 1.26 -0.87 -10.71
C ARG A 94 0.73 -2.30 -10.72
N VAL A 95 -0.16 -2.65 -11.64
CA VAL A 95 -0.72 -4.01 -11.77
C VAL A 95 0.38 -5.02 -12.11
N PRO A 96 1.22 -4.84 -13.16
CA PRO A 96 2.31 -5.76 -13.46
C PRO A 96 3.27 -5.99 -12.30
N TRP A 97 3.68 -4.92 -11.62
CA TRP A 97 4.58 -5.03 -10.48
C TRP A 97 3.99 -5.86 -9.34
N ARG A 98 2.71 -5.63 -9.01
CA ARG A 98 2.01 -6.39 -7.95
C ARG A 98 1.70 -7.82 -8.37
N CYS A 99 1.44 -8.03 -9.66
CA CYS A 99 1.22 -9.33 -10.27
C CYS A 99 2.49 -10.20 -10.18
N GLU A 100 3.63 -9.69 -10.63
CA GLU A 100 4.92 -10.38 -10.55
C GLU A 100 5.29 -10.72 -9.10
N LEU A 101 5.11 -9.78 -8.18
CA LEU A 101 5.36 -10.03 -6.75
C LEU A 101 4.51 -11.19 -6.21
N LEU A 102 3.23 -11.25 -6.58
CA LEU A 102 2.33 -12.33 -6.16
C LEU A 102 2.75 -13.67 -6.76
N ILE A 103 3.07 -13.71 -8.06
CA ILE A 103 3.50 -14.91 -8.78
C ILE A 103 4.82 -15.44 -8.20
N ASP A 104 5.78 -14.56 -7.93
CA ASP A 104 7.08 -14.94 -7.34
C ASP A 104 6.89 -15.56 -5.95
N VAL A 105 6.08 -14.94 -5.09
CA VAL A 105 5.74 -15.49 -3.76
C VAL A 105 5.02 -16.84 -3.90
N GLY A 106 4.10 -16.97 -4.85
CA GLY A 106 3.43 -18.23 -5.19
C GLY A 106 4.42 -19.32 -5.61
N CYS A 107 5.34 -19.02 -6.52
CA CYS A 107 6.41 -19.92 -6.95
C CYS A 107 7.24 -20.43 -5.77
N PHE A 108 7.52 -19.56 -4.80
CA PHE A 108 8.27 -19.92 -3.60
C PHE A 108 7.50 -20.83 -2.64
N VAL A 109 6.20 -20.62 -2.48
CA VAL A 109 5.34 -21.53 -1.70
C VAL A 109 5.30 -22.92 -2.35
N CYS A 110 5.19 -22.96 -3.69
CA CYS A 110 5.30 -24.20 -4.46
C CYS A 110 6.65 -24.89 -4.26
N PHE A 111 7.75 -24.14 -4.31
CA PHE A 111 9.10 -24.67 -4.10
C PHE A 111 9.31 -25.26 -2.70
N ASN A 112 8.83 -24.58 -1.65
CA ASN A 112 8.88 -25.09 -0.29
C ASN A 112 8.10 -26.40 -0.14
N SER A 113 6.92 -26.47 -0.74
CA SER A 113 6.07 -27.68 -0.74
C SER A 113 6.74 -28.84 -1.50
N PHE A 114 7.37 -28.56 -2.64
CA PHE A 114 8.16 -29.51 -3.42
C PHE A 114 9.35 -30.06 -2.64
N LEU A 115 10.13 -29.20 -1.97
CA LEU A 115 11.26 -29.61 -1.15
C LEU A 115 10.83 -30.42 0.08
N SER A 116 9.71 -30.06 0.70
CA SER A 116 9.14 -30.82 1.83
C SER A 116 8.79 -32.25 1.41
N LEU A 117 8.19 -32.43 0.23
CA LEU A 117 7.89 -33.76 -0.32
C LEU A 117 9.16 -34.58 -0.60
N LEU A 118 10.23 -33.95 -1.11
CA LEU A 118 11.47 -34.65 -1.44
C LEU A 118 12.36 -34.97 -0.22
N THR A 119 12.36 -34.12 0.80
CA THR A 119 13.33 -34.19 1.92
C THR A 119 12.68 -34.59 3.23
N ILE A 120 11.60 -33.92 3.62
CA ILE A 120 11.00 -34.04 4.95
C ILE A 120 10.10 -35.29 5.04
N VAL A 121 9.31 -35.58 4.00
CA VAL A 121 8.41 -36.75 3.99
C VAL A 121 9.19 -38.08 4.07
N PRO A 122 10.22 -38.35 3.23
CA PRO A 122 11.01 -39.57 3.35
C PRO A 122 11.77 -39.65 4.70
N ALA A 123 12.31 -38.54 5.18
CA ALA A 123 12.99 -38.50 6.48
C ALA A 123 12.03 -38.85 7.63
N ARG A 124 10.80 -38.33 7.62
CA ARG A 124 9.76 -38.66 8.61
C ARG A 124 9.38 -40.15 8.55
N VAL A 125 9.17 -40.70 7.36
CA VAL A 125 8.86 -42.13 7.18
C VAL A 125 9.98 -43.02 7.73
N VAL A 126 11.26 -42.67 7.44
CA VAL A 126 12.42 -43.40 7.98
C VAL A 126 12.50 -43.29 9.51
N MET A 127 12.26 -42.10 10.08
CA MET A 127 12.23 -41.92 11.53
C MET A 127 11.11 -42.73 12.21
N THR A 128 9.93 -42.80 11.60
CA THR A 128 8.80 -43.59 12.09
C THR A 128 9.11 -45.09 12.03
N PHE A 129 9.69 -45.56 10.92
CA PHE A 129 10.14 -46.95 10.78
C PHE A 129 11.25 -47.29 11.79
N TRP A 130 12.22 -46.40 12.00
CA TRP A 130 13.28 -46.56 13.00
C TRP A 130 12.74 -46.64 14.42
N LYS A 131 11.76 -45.80 14.77
CA LYS A 131 11.06 -45.85 16.07
C LYS A 131 10.31 -47.16 16.26
N LEU A 132 9.62 -47.65 15.23
CA LEU A 132 8.90 -48.92 15.26
C LEU A 132 9.88 -50.10 15.45
N LEU A 133 11.00 -50.10 14.74
CA LEU A 133 12.05 -51.13 14.82
C LEU A 133 12.70 -51.16 16.22
N ARG A 134 12.93 -49.98 16.81
CA ARG A 134 13.59 -49.83 18.13
C ARG A 134 12.68 -50.16 19.31
N THR A 135 11.38 -49.90 19.21
CA THR A 135 10.46 -50.05 20.35
C THR A 135 9.65 -51.36 20.37
N ARG A 136 9.63 -52.14 19.27
CA ARG A 136 8.90 -53.43 19.09
C ARG A 136 7.44 -53.45 19.59
N LYS A 137 6.86 -52.28 19.86
CA LYS A 137 5.47 -52.09 20.26
C LYS A 137 4.77 -51.37 19.12
N PHE A 138 3.75 -52.02 18.55
CA PHE A 138 2.89 -51.39 17.54
C PHE A 138 2.06 -50.28 18.21
N LYS A 139 2.63 -49.08 18.23
CA LYS A 139 1.89 -47.87 18.58
C LYS A 139 1.11 -47.41 17.33
N ARG A 140 -0.14 -47.00 17.53
CA ARG A 140 -1.01 -46.53 16.46
C ARG A 140 -0.41 -45.31 15.76
N LEU A 141 -0.36 -45.33 14.43
CA LEU A 141 0.11 -44.18 13.63
C LEU A 141 -0.87 -43.01 13.79
N SER A 142 -0.31 -41.82 13.92
CA SER A 142 -1.06 -40.57 13.93
C SER A 142 -1.58 -40.21 12.53
N THR A 143 -2.57 -39.34 12.45
CA THR A 143 -3.13 -38.83 11.18
C THR A 143 -2.06 -38.27 10.23
N ILE A 144 -1.05 -37.60 10.79
CA ILE A 144 0.04 -37.00 10.03
C ILE A 144 0.96 -38.09 9.45
N GLU A 145 1.31 -39.11 10.24
CA GLU A 145 2.18 -40.21 9.81
C GLU A 145 1.51 -41.09 8.74
N LEU A 146 0.20 -41.33 8.84
CA LEU A 146 -0.58 -42.06 7.83
C LEU A 146 -0.70 -41.30 6.51
N SER A 147 -0.88 -39.98 6.59
CA SER A 147 -0.89 -39.09 5.41
C SER A 147 0.47 -39.07 4.71
N ASP A 148 1.56 -38.90 5.46
CA ASP A 148 2.94 -38.93 4.94
C ASP A 148 3.26 -40.27 4.26
N PHE A 149 2.83 -41.38 4.86
CA PHE A 149 2.99 -42.73 4.29
C PHE A 149 2.22 -42.90 2.97
N GLY A 150 1.00 -42.35 2.92
CA GLY A 150 0.20 -42.33 1.71
C GLY A 150 0.86 -41.56 0.57
N CYS A 151 1.36 -40.35 0.84
CA CYS A 151 2.11 -39.57 -0.14
C CYS A 151 3.37 -40.29 -0.63
N PHE A 152 4.09 -40.99 0.26
CA PHE A 152 5.28 -41.76 -0.11
C PHE A 152 4.97 -42.90 -1.10
N ILE A 153 3.88 -43.65 -0.88
CA ILE A 153 3.45 -44.73 -1.79
C ILE A 153 3.10 -44.16 -3.17
N ILE A 154 2.34 -43.05 -3.22
CA ILE A 154 1.94 -42.42 -4.48
C ILE A 154 3.18 -41.97 -5.28
N VAL A 155 4.16 -41.35 -4.63
CA VAL A 155 5.44 -40.97 -5.27
C VAL A 155 6.19 -42.20 -5.76
N ALA A 156 6.29 -43.26 -4.95
CA ALA A 156 6.97 -44.49 -5.33
C ALA A 156 6.34 -45.14 -6.58
N CYS A 157 5.01 -45.24 -6.63
CA CYS A 157 4.26 -45.71 -7.78
C CYS A 157 4.52 -44.84 -9.03
N GLY A 158 4.48 -43.51 -8.88
CA GLY A 158 4.78 -42.58 -9.97
C GLY A 158 6.19 -42.77 -10.55
N ILE A 159 7.19 -43.00 -9.71
CA ILE A 159 8.57 -43.29 -10.15
C ILE A 159 8.65 -44.62 -10.91
N THR A 160 7.97 -45.66 -10.43
CA THR A 160 7.99 -46.96 -11.12
C THR A 160 7.35 -46.90 -12.50
N VAL A 161 6.28 -46.13 -12.67
CA VAL A 161 5.64 -45.91 -13.98
C VAL A 161 6.59 -45.14 -14.91
N LEU A 162 7.27 -44.11 -14.40
CA LEU A 162 8.24 -43.33 -15.19
C LEU A 162 9.42 -44.16 -15.68
N GLN A 163 9.89 -45.12 -14.89
CA GLN A 163 10.98 -46.02 -15.31
C GLN A 163 10.57 -46.98 -16.44
N GLN A 164 9.27 -47.22 -16.63
CA GLN A 164 8.75 -48.08 -17.70
C GLN A 164 8.52 -47.32 -19.01
N ILE A 165 8.53 -45.99 -19.00
CA ILE A 165 8.31 -45.17 -20.20
C ILE A 165 9.66 -44.83 -20.83
N ASP A 166 9.91 -45.35 -22.04
CA ASP A 166 11.10 -45.02 -22.81
C ASP A 166 10.93 -43.69 -23.57
N ILE A 167 11.74 -42.69 -23.18
CA ILE A 167 11.74 -41.33 -23.74
C ILE A 167 12.07 -41.33 -25.24
N SER A 168 12.92 -42.27 -25.67
CA SER A 168 13.37 -42.34 -27.07
C SER A 168 12.23 -42.69 -28.02
N LEU A 169 11.33 -43.58 -27.60
CA LEU A 169 10.17 -44.03 -28.38
C LEU A 169 9.17 -42.88 -28.62
N ILE A 170 8.86 -42.12 -27.57
CA ILE A 170 7.91 -40.99 -27.64
C ILE A 170 8.46 -39.88 -28.55
N TYR A 171 9.73 -39.53 -28.41
CA TYR A 171 10.38 -38.51 -29.25
C TYR A 171 10.32 -38.89 -30.74
N HIS A 172 10.56 -40.15 -31.08
CA HIS A 172 10.47 -40.63 -32.46
C HIS A 172 9.03 -40.60 -33.02
N ILE A 173 8.02 -40.90 -32.18
CA ILE A 173 6.60 -40.81 -32.56
C ILE A 173 6.21 -39.35 -32.84
N ILE A 174 6.65 -38.41 -31.99
CA ILE A 174 6.34 -36.98 -32.11
C ILE A 174 7.00 -36.36 -33.34
N ARG A 175 8.28 -36.69 -33.61
CA ARG A 175 9.02 -36.17 -34.77
C ARG A 175 8.41 -36.60 -36.12
N GLY A 176 7.65 -37.70 -36.15
CA GLY A 176 6.96 -38.20 -37.34
C GLY A 176 5.62 -37.52 -37.66
N GLN A 177 5.13 -36.58 -36.83
CA GLN A 177 3.83 -35.94 -37.01
C GLN A 177 3.91 -34.57 -37.70
N ALA A 178 2.83 -34.21 -38.41
CA ALA A 178 2.68 -32.87 -38.99
C ALA A 178 2.43 -31.81 -37.90
N THR A 179 2.94 -30.60 -38.09
CA THR A 179 2.87 -29.47 -37.12
C THR A 179 1.45 -29.14 -36.65
N ILE A 180 0.45 -29.21 -37.53
CA ILE A 180 -0.97 -28.95 -37.18
C ILE A 180 -1.54 -30.06 -36.29
N LYS A 181 -1.21 -31.33 -36.55
CA LYS A 181 -1.66 -32.45 -35.70
C LYS A 181 -1.04 -32.37 -34.30
N LEU A 182 0.22 -31.94 -34.24
CA LEU A 182 0.95 -31.76 -33.00
C LEU A 182 0.33 -30.64 -32.13
N TYR A 183 -0.10 -29.53 -32.75
CA TYR A 183 -0.82 -28.45 -32.07
C TYR A 183 -2.14 -28.92 -31.44
N VAL A 184 -2.94 -29.71 -32.16
CA VAL A 184 -4.22 -30.23 -31.62
C VAL A 184 -3.98 -31.20 -30.46
N ILE A 185 -3.03 -32.12 -30.59
CA ILE A 185 -2.68 -33.07 -29.52
C ILE A 185 -2.19 -32.31 -28.28
N TYR A 186 -1.38 -31.28 -28.46
CA TYR A 186 -0.90 -30.43 -27.37
C TYR A 186 -2.06 -29.75 -26.63
N ASN A 187 -2.98 -29.09 -27.32
CA ASN A 187 -4.13 -28.43 -26.69
C ASN A 187 -5.03 -29.41 -25.93
N VAL A 188 -5.22 -30.62 -26.45
CA VAL A 188 -5.98 -31.68 -25.76
C VAL A 188 -5.25 -32.13 -24.49
N LEU A 189 -3.94 -32.33 -24.56
CA LEU A 189 -3.12 -32.71 -23.42
C LEU A 189 -3.06 -31.61 -22.36
N GLU A 190 -3.05 -30.34 -22.75
CA GLU A 190 -3.07 -29.19 -21.84
C GLU A 190 -4.41 -29.10 -21.09
N ILE A 191 -5.54 -29.24 -21.79
CA ILE A 191 -6.87 -29.28 -21.17
C ILE A 191 -6.94 -30.47 -20.20
N PHE A 192 -6.38 -31.61 -20.59
CA PHE A 192 -6.34 -32.79 -19.76
C PHE A 192 -5.45 -32.60 -18.52
N ASP A 193 -4.30 -31.93 -18.64
CA ASP A 193 -3.44 -31.57 -17.52
C ASP A 193 -4.16 -30.65 -16.53
N LYS A 194 -4.78 -29.56 -17.01
CA LYS A 194 -5.57 -28.64 -16.18
C LYS A 194 -6.71 -29.35 -15.44
N LEU A 195 -7.41 -30.26 -16.12
CA LEU A 195 -8.47 -31.07 -15.53
C LEU A 195 -7.91 -32.02 -14.46
N CYS A 196 -6.81 -32.70 -14.76
CA CYS A 196 -6.16 -33.60 -13.82
C CYS A 196 -5.61 -32.85 -12.59
N GLN A 197 -5.00 -31.67 -12.73
CA GLN A 197 -4.54 -30.85 -11.60
C GLN A 197 -5.68 -30.48 -10.64
N SER A 198 -6.84 -30.09 -11.19
CA SER A 198 -8.03 -29.79 -10.38
C SER A 198 -8.54 -31.03 -9.64
N PHE A 199 -8.57 -32.17 -10.32
CA PHE A 199 -9.07 -33.42 -9.76
C PHE A 199 -8.12 -34.02 -8.71
N ASN A 200 -6.81 -33.91 -8.91
CA ASN A 200 -5.80 -34.50 -8.02
C ASN A 200 -5.81 -33.83 -6.63
N GLY A 201 -6.06 -32.52 -6.58
CA GLY A 201 -6.21 -31.78 -5.32
C GLY A 201 -7.41 -32.23 -4.49
N ASP A 202 -8.48 -32.71 -5.13
CA ASP A 202 -9.67 -33.22 -4.45
C ASP A 202 -9.49 -34.68 -4.03
N VAL A 203 -8.84 -35.50 -4.87
CA VAL A 203 -8.49 -36.89 -4.54
C VAL A 203 -7.56 -36.96 -3.32
N LEU A 204 -6.55 -36.09 -3.23
CA LEU A 204 -5.66 -36.03 -2.06
C LEU A 204 -6.38 -35.58 -0.78
N GLN A 205 -7.36 -34.68 -0.91
CA GLN A 205 -8.19 -34.26 0.23
C GLN A 205 -9.04 -35.43 0.74
N MET A 206 -9.60 -36.25 -0.15
CA MET A 206 -10.32 -37.48 0.23
C MET A 206 -9.38 -38.47 0.91
N LEU A 207 -8.16 -38.64 0.39
CA LEU A 207 -7.16 -39.50 0.98
C LEU A 207 -6.79 -39.08 2.42
N PHE A 208 -6.59 -37.79 2.66
CA PHE A 208 -6.29 -37.27 3.99
C PHE A 208 -7.46 -37.44 4.96
N HIS A 209 -8.69 -37.29 4.48
CA HIS A 209 -9.88 -37.56 5.28
C HIS A 209 -10.00 -39.04 5.65
N SER A 210 -9.70 -39.94 4.71
CA SER A 210 -9.64 -41.38 4.95
C SER A 210 -8.51 -41.74 5.94
N ALA A 211 -7.36 -41.06 5.88
CA ALA A 211 -6.26 -41.20 6.85
C ALA A 211 -6.67 -40.76 8.28
N GLU A 212 -7.42 -39.65 8.38
CA GLU A 212 -7.94 -39.14 9.65
C GLU A 212 -8.98 -40.09 10.27
N GLY A 213 -9.89 -40.63 9.46
CA GLY A 213 -10.83 -41.67 9.88
C GLY A 213 -10.11 -42.90 10.42
N LEU A 214 -9.10 -43.39 9.70
CA LEU A 214 -8.29 -44.55 10.12
C LEU A 214 -7.51 -44.29 11.42
N ALA A 215 -7.06 -43.06 11.66
CA ALA A 215 -6.36 -42.68 12.88
C ALA A 215 -7.27 -42.56 14.12
N ARG A 216 -8.56 -42.21 13.96
CA ARG A 216 -9.50 -41.96 15.07
C ARG A 216 -10.38 -43.15 15.47
N CYS A 217 -10.57 -44.17 14.63
CA CYS A 217 -11.53 -45.26 14.90
C CYS A 217 -11.21 -46.12 16.15
N PRO A 218 -12.19 -46.51 16.99
CA PRO A 218 -11.99 -47.53 18.04
C PRO A 218 -11.62 -48.91 17.45
N PRO A 219 -11.02 -49.83 18.23
CA PRO A 219 -10.65 -51.17 17.76
C PRO A 219 -11.89 -52.08 17.65
N GLU A 220 -12.75 -51.77 16.67
CA GLU A 220 -13.87 -52.62 16.26
C GLU A 220 -13.59 -53.11 14.83
N THR A 221 -13.56 -54.43 14.63
CA THR A 221 -13.00 -55.08 13.44
C THR A 221 -13.72 -54.72 12.14
N GLN A 222 -15.00 -54.33 12.19
CA GLN A 222 -15.81 -54.05 11.01
C GLN A 222 -15.61 -52.60 10.50
N SER A 223 -15.56 -51.62 11.42
CA SER A 223 -15.29 -50.22 11.10
C SER A 223 -13.84 -50.02 10.62
N MET A 224 -12.87 -50.69 11.24
CA MET A 224 -11.46 -50.60 10.81
C MET A 224 -11.25 -51.16 9.39
N ARG A 225 -11.89 -52.27 9.03
CA ARG A 225 -11.82 -52.84 7.66
C ARG A 225 -12.38 -51.89 6.60
N PHE A 226 -13.49 -51.20 6.92
CA PHE A 226 -14.08 -50.21 6.03
C PHE A 226 -13.11 -49.04 5.76
N TRP A 227 -12.50 -48.47 6.79
CA TRP A 227 -11.55 -47.35 6.63
C TRP A 227 -10.24 -47.78 5.95
N ILE A 228 -9.75 -48.99 6.19
CA ILE A 228 -8.59 -49.54 5.46
C ILE A 228 -8.90 -49.71 3.97
N TRP A 229 -10.05 -50.31 3.63
CA TRP A 229 -10.44 -50.51 2.23
C TRP A 229 -10.64 -49.16 1.52
N ARG A 230 -11.26 -48.19 2.19
CA ARG A 230 -11.43 -46.83 1.67
C ARG A 230 -10.09 -46.12 1.44
N PHE A 231 -9.18 -46.21 2.41
CA PHE A 231 -7.82 -45.66 2.27
C PHE A 231 -7.07 -46.30 1.09
N ILE A 232 -7.15 -47.62 0.90
CA ILE A 232 -6.52 -48.31 -0.24
C ILE A 232 -7.17 -47.90 -1.57
N SER A 233 -8.50 -47.78 -1.62
CA SER A 233 -9.23 -47.35 -2.82
C SER A 233 -8.83 -45.91 -3.23
N ASP A 234 -8.76 -44.99 -2.26
CA ASP A 234 -8.38 -43.61 -2.51
C ASP A 234 -6.90 -43.51 -2.97
N GLN A 235 -6.03 -44.38 -2.46
CA GLN A 235 -4.63 -44.50 -2.90
C GLN A 235 -4.50 -44.94 -4.37
N VAL A 236 -5.28 -45.94 -4.79
CA VAL A 236 -5.28 -46.42 -6.17
C VAL A 236 -5.79 -45.33 -7.11
N LEU A 237 -6.85 -44.63 -6.73
CA LEU A 237 -7.37 -43.51 -7.51
C LEU A 237 -6.31 -42.39 -7.67
N ALA A 238 -5.63 -42.03 -6.58
CA ALA A 238 -4.56 -41.03 -6.60
C ALA A 238 -3.36 -41.43 -7.46
N ALA A 239 -3.02 -42.72 -7.50
CA ALA A 239 -1.93 -43.22 -8.34
C ALA A 239 -2.30 -43.16 -9.84
N ILE A 240 -3.54 -43.51 -10.19
CA ILE A 240 -4.03 -43.44 -11.57
C ILE A 240 -4.05 -42.00 -12.06
N THR A 241 -4.60 -41.07 -11.27
CA THR A 241 -4.64 -39.64 -11.63
C THR A 241 -3.25 -39.04 -11.78
N LEU A 242 -2.31 -39.41 -10.90
CA LEU A 242 -0.93 -39.00 -11.00
C LEU A 242 -0.25 -39.53 -12.28
N SER A 243 -0.48 -40.80 -12.62
CA SER A 243 0.09 -41.38 -13.86
C SER A 243 -0.40 -40.65 -15.11
N ALA A 244 -1.67 -40.22 -15.11
CA ALA A 244 -2.26 -39.43 -16.18
C ALA A 244 -1.67 -38.01 -16.28
N CYS A 245 -1.44 -37.35 -15.13
CA CYS A 245 -0.77 -36.03 -15.07
C CYS A 245 0.66 -36.12 -15.60
N ILE A 246 1.39 -37.16 -15.19
CA ILE A 246 2.76 -37.39 -15.61
C ILE A 246 2.82 -37.53 -17.14
N VAL A 247 1.95 -38.32 -17.76
CA VAL A 247 1.96 -38.49 -19.22
C VAL A 247 1.67 -37.17 -19.95
N ALA A 248 0.85 -36.27 -19.39
CA ALA A 248 0.57 -34.97 -19.97
C ALA A 248 1.78 -34.02 -19.89
N HIS A 249 2.46 -33.95 -18.75
CA HIS A 249 3.58 -33.04 -18.50
C HIS A 249 4.84 -33.32 -19.33
N TYR A 250 5.06 -34.56 -19.80
CA TYR A 250 6.29 -34.94 -20.53
C TYR A 250 6.28 -34.56 -22.02
N ASN A 251 5.17 -34.03 -22.55
CA ASN A 251 5.00 -33.77 -23.98
C ASN A 251 5.26 -32.30 -24.41
N ALA A 252 5.80 -31.46 -23.53
CA ALA A 252 5.98 -30.02 -23.80
C ALA A 252 7.15 -29.74 -24.77
N LEU A 253 6.84 -29.35 -26.01
CA LEU A 253 7.80 -28.85 -26.99
C LEU A 253 7.89 -27.31 -26.94
N PRO A 254 9.10 -26.71 -26.87
CA PRO A 254 9.28 -25.26 -26.75
C PRO A 254 8.67 -24.41 -27.88
N ALA A 255 8.49 -24.98 -29.08
CA ALA A 255 7.96 -24.25 -30.24
C ALA A 255 6.43 -24.11 -30.25
N LEU A 256 5.70 -24.91 -29.46
CA LEU A 256 4.24 -24.87 -29.36
C LEU A 256 3.75 -23.87 -28.31
N LEU A 257 4.57 -23.60 -27.28
CA LEU A 257 4.33 -22.61 -26.23
C LEU A 257 4.00 -21.23 -26.81
N VAL A 258 4.80 -20.75 -27.76
CA VAL A 258 4.58 -19.42 -28.39
C VAL A 258 3.25 -19.35 -29.16
N SER A 259 2.82 -20.45 -29.79
CA SER A 259 1.55 -20.49 -30.53
C SER A 259 0.31 -20.60 -29.63
N ASN A 260 0.46 -21.28 -28.49
CA ASN A 260 -0.62 -21.50 -27.55
C ASN A 260 -0.91 -20.27 -26.68
N ASN A 261 0.14 -19.49 -26.38
CA ASN A 261 0.03 -18.28 -25.58
C ASN A 261 -0.82 -17.19 -26.29
N PHE A 262 -0.89 -17.22 -27.63
CA PHE A 262 -1.78 -16.33 -28.39
C PHE A 262 -3.26 -16.74 -28.30
N SER A 263 -3.57 -18.04 -28.30
CA SER A 263 -4.92 -18.54 -28.02
C SER A 263 -5.34 -18.28 -26.58
N GLU A 264 -4.38 -18.34 -25.65
CA GLU A 264 -4.59 -18.01 -24.25
C GLU A 264 -4.99 -16.54 -24.10
N ILE A 265 -4.16 -15.60 -24.58
CA ILE A 265 -4.46 -14.16 -24.57
C ILE A 265 -5.84 -13.89 -25.19
N LYS A 266 -6.17 -14.52 -26.33
CA LYS A 266 -7.48 -14.37 -26.97
C LYS A 266 -8.63 -14.88 -26.10
N SER A 267 -8.45 -15.99 -25.38
CA SER A 267 -9.52 -16.60 -24.57
C SER A 267 -9.85 -15.80 -23.28
N TYR A 268 -8.86 -15.07 -22.73
CA TYR A 268 -9.00 -14.31 -21.49
C TYR A 268 -9.31 -12.82 -21.72
N VAL A 269 -8.78 -12.19 -22.76
CA VAL A 269 -8.93 -10.73 -22.93
C VAL A 269 -10.36 -10.29 -23.26
N PHE A 270 -11.19 -11.17 -23.84
CA PHE A 270 -12.56 -10.85 -24.24
C PHE A 270 -13.66 -11.37 -23.30
N LYS A 271 -13.30 -12.03 -22.18
CA LYS A 271 -14.26 -12.55 -21.20
C LYS A 271 -14.30 -11.67 -19.94
N GLY A 272 -15.50 -11.47 -19.40
CA GLY A 272 -15.67 -10.82 -18.10
C GLY A 272 -15.26 -11.75 -16.96
N PHE A 273 -14.35 -11.30 -16.09
CA PHE A 273 -13.88 -12.05 -14.92
C PHE A 273 -14.36 -11.40 -13.63
N LYS A 274 -14.90 -12.21 -12.72
CA LYS A 274 -15.10 -11.82 -11.32
C LYS A 274 -13.78 -11.86 -10.57
N LYS A 275 -13.66 -11.05 -9.52
CA LYS A 275 -12.47 -10.96 -8.65
C LYS A 275 -11.96 -12.34 -8.17
N ASP A 276 -12.87 -13.25 -7.79
CA ASP A 276 -12.51 -14.61 -7.33
C ASP A 276 -11.94 -15.51 -8.44
N ASN A 277 -12.38 -15.31 -9.69
CA ASN A 277 -11.86 -16.06 -10.82
C ASN A 277 -10.43 -15.61 -11.14
N VAL A 278 -10.16 -14.31 -11.03
CA VAL A 278 -8.79 -13.76 -11.20
C VAL A 278 -7.87 -14.28 -10.09
N HIS A 279 -8.34 -14.34 -8.85
CA HIS A 279 -7.56 -14.93 -7.74
C HIS A 279 -7.15 -16.37 -8.01
N SER A 280 -8.09 -17.21 -8.48
CA SER A 280 -7.79 -18.62 -8.80
C SER A 280 -6.85 -18.76 -10.00
N MET A 281 -7.01 -17.91 -11.01
CA MET A 281 -6.14 -17.88 -12.20
C MET A 281 -4.69 -17.54 -11.84
N MET A 282 -4.46 -16.49 -11.02
CA MET A 282 -3.12 -16.12 -10.53
C MET A 282 -2.38 -17.29 -9.87
N TYR A 283 -3.11 -18.16 -9.18
CA TYR A 283 -2.55 -19.33 -8.52
C TYR A 283 -2.14 -20.41 -9.52
N PHE A 284 -2.89 -20.59 -10.61
CA PHE A 284 -2.48 -21.47 -11.71
C PHE A 284 -1.26 -20.92 -12.45
N ASP A 285 -1.21 -19.60 -12.73
CA ASP A 285 -0.07 -18.95 -13.37
C ASP A 285 1.22 -19.10 -12.52
N SER A 286 1.08 -19.00 -11.20
CA SER A 286 2.18 -19.27 -10.25
C SER A 286 2.67 -20.72 -10.29
N ILE A 287 1.76 -21.68 -10.46
CA ILE A 287 2.10 -23.11 -10.56
C ILE A 287 2.79 -23.40 -11.90
N GLU A 288 2.27 -22.84 -13.00
CA GLU A 288 2.84 -22.96 -14.34
C GLU A 288 4.27 -22.44 -14.41
N ARG A 289 4.51 -21.22 -13.90
CA ARG A 289 5.86 -20.64 -13.85
C ARG A 289 6.81 -21.44 -12.96
N PHE A 290 6.31 -22.04 -11.88
CA PHE A 290 7.09 -22.98 -11.07
C PHE A 290 7.46 -24.25 -11.86
N HIS A 291 6.53 -24.83 -12.62
CA HIS A 291 6.78 -25.98 -13.48
C HIS A 291 7.82 -25.66 -14.55
N ILE A 292 7.68 -24.56 -15.28
CA ILE A 292 8.63 -24.11 -16.31
C ILE A 292 10.03 -23.91 -15.70
N SER A 293 10.11 -23.22 -14.56
CA SER A 293 11.39 -23.01 -13.84
C SER A 293 12.05 -24.33 -13.44
N THR A 294 11.24 -25.27 -12.96
CA THR A 294 11.68 -26.60 -12.53
C THR A 294 12.16 -27.44 -13.73
N PHE A 295 11.47 -27.40 -14.86
CA PHE A 295 11.88 -28.09 -16.09
C PHE A 295 13.17 -27.51 -16.67
N ILE A 296 13.32 -26.18 -16.73
CA ILE A 296 14.57 -25.53 -17.16
C ILE A 296 15.73 -25.96 -16.27
N LEU A 297 15.51 -26.01 -14.95
CA LEU A 297 16.52 -26.47 -14.00
C LEU A 297 16.88 -27.95 -14.19
N PHE A 298 15.92 -28.81 -14.56
CA PHE A 298 16.20 -30.20 -14.90
C PHE A 298 16.98 -30.35 -16.20
N VAL A 299 16.59 -29.67 -17.27
CA VAL A 299 17.32 -29.70 -18.54
C VAL A 299 18.74 -29.15 -18.35
N LEU A 300 18.89 -28.09 -17.54
CA LEU A 300 20.20 -27.58 -17.15
C LEU A 300 21.02 -28.65 -16.43
N ALA A 301 20.44 -29.31 -15.43
CA ALA A 301 21.12 -30.36 -14.68
C ALA A 301 21.53 -31.54 -15.59
N GLN A 302 20.68 -31.93 -16.54
CA GLN A 302 20.97 -33.01 -17.50
C GLN A 302 22.09 -32.61 -18.47
N ASN A 303 22.06 -31.39 -19.01
CA ASN A 303 23.11 -30.89 -19.90
C ASN A 303 24.47 -30.78 -19.18
N ILE A 304 24.50 -30.39 -17.90
CA ILE A 304 25.73 -30.41 -17.08
C ILE A 304 26.29 -31.83 -16.92
N LEU A 305 25.43 -32.85 -16.91
CA LEU A 305 25.81 -34.24 -16.70
C LEU A 305 26.26 -34.95 -17.99
N GLU A 306 25.74 -34.56 -19.15
CA GLU A 306 25.93 -35.27 -20.42
C GLU A 306 26.85 -34.56 -21.43
N ALA A 307 27.02 -33.23 -21.35
CA ALA A 307 27.66 -32.48 -22.42
C ALA A 307 29.13 -32.10 -22.16
N GLU A 308 30.01 -32.50 -23.08
CA GLU A 308 31.40 -32.05 -23.19
C GLU A 308 31.49 -30.91 -24.25
N GLY A 309 31.63 -29.64 -23.83
CA GLY A 309 31.81 -28.49 -24.74
C GLY A 309 31.22 -27.15 -24.24
N PRO A 310 31.35 -26.03 -25.00
CA PRO A 310 30.80 -24.72 -24.66
C PRO A 310 29.33 -24.56 -25.08
N TRP A 311 28.43 -25.29 -24.42
CA TRP A 311 26.97 -25.26 -24.69
C TRP A 311 26.22 -24.28 -23.78
N PHE A 312 26.82 -23.90 -22.65
CA PHE A 312 26.15 -23.17 -21.55
C PHE A 312 25.55 -21.83 -21.98
N GLN A 313 26.25 -21.06 -22.82
CA GLN A 313 25.78 -19.74 -23.27
C GLN A 313 24.54 -19.85 -24.17
N GLY A 314 24.54 -20.79 -25.13
CA GLY A 314 23.39 -21.00 -26.01
C GLY A 314 22.17 -21.53 -25.26
N PHE A 315 22.40 -22.45 -24.31
CA PHE A 315 21.34 -22.92 -23.42
C PHE A 315 20.76 -21.78 -22.57
N LEU A 316 21.60 -20.94 -21.97
CA LEU A 316 21.17 -19.83 -21.13
C LEU A 316 20.33 -18.81 -21.90
N ILE A 317 20.72 -18.46 -23.13
CA ILE A 317 19.96 -17.53 -23.98
C ILE A 317 18.59 -18.10 -24.32
N ASN A 318 18.52 -19.38 -24.72
CA ASN A 318 17.26 -20.03 -25.06
C ASN A 318 16.34 -20.18 -23.84
N ALA A 319 16.89 -20.60 -22.70
CA ALA A 319 16.15 -20.74 -21.45
C ALA A 319 15.63 -19.38 -20.93
N LEU A 320 16.48 -18.35 -20.97
CA LEU A 320 16.10 -16.99 -20.59
C LEU A 320 15.02 -16.45 -21.53
N SER A 321 15.14 -16.69 -22.84
CA SER A 321 14.13 -16.27 -23.81
C SER A 321 12.76 -16.89 -23.52
N VAL A 322 12.70 -18.21 -23.25
CA VAL A 322 11.45 -18.89 -22.91
C VAL A 322 10.85 -18.32 -21.63
N TYR A 323 11.66 -18.14 -20.59
CA TYR A 323 11.20 -17.60 -19.31
C TYR A 323 10.69 -16.15 -19.45
N LEU A 324 11.45 -15.28 -20.12
CA LEU A 324 11.06 -13.87 -20.31
C LEU A 324 9.81 -13.71 -21.18
N CYS A 325 9.61 -14.59 -22.17
CA CYS A 325 8.38 -14.61 -22.96
C CYS A 325 7.17 -14.90 -22.06
N GLU A 326 7.29 -15.87 -21.16
CA GLU A 326 6.22 -16.22 -20.22
C GLU A 326 5.87 -15.06 -19.29
N VAL A 327 6.89 -14.44 -18.68
CA VAL A 327 6.72 -13.23 -17.84
C VAL A 327 6.01 -12.11 -18.60
N ALA A 328 6.42 -11.85 -19.85
CA ALA A 328 5.81 -10.81 -20.65
C ALA A 328 4.34 -11.11 -20.96
N ILE A 329 3.99 -12.38 -21.20
CA ILE A 329 2.62 -12.81 -21.50
C ILE A 329 1.73 -12.64 -20.27
N ASP A 330 2.18 -13.05 -19.09
CA ASP A 330 1.43 -12.86 -17.84
C ASP A 330 1.20 -11.39 -17.53
N ILE A 331 2.24 -10.56 -17.66
CA ILE A 331 2.13 -9.11 -17.49
C ILE A 331 1.07 -8.53 -18.43
N ILE A 332 1.09 -8.91 -19.71
CA ILE A 332 0.10 -8.47 -20.70
C ILE A 332 -1.30 -8.96 -20.32
N LYS A 333 -1.43 -10.26 -19.99
CA LYS A 333 -2.68 -10.93 -19.59
C LYS A 333 -3.34 -10.18 -18.43
N HIS A 334 -2.63 -9.97 -17.33
CA HIS A 334 -3.18 -9.32 -16.13
C HIS A 334 -3.40 -7.81 -16.29
N SER A 335 -2.59 -7.13 -17.10
CA SER A 335 -2.83 -5.72 -17.45
C SER A 335 -4.15 -5.53 -18.20
N PHE A 336 -4.42 -6.38 -19.20
CA PHE A 336 -5.68 -6.31 -19.95
C PHE A 336 -6.88 -6.77 -19.11
N ILE A 337 -6.75 -7.83 -18.32
CA ILE A 337 -7.83 -8.29 -17.44
C ILE A 337 -8.19 -7.22 -16.41
N ALA A 338 -7.19 -6.55 -15.81
CA ALA A 338 -7.44 -5.46 -14.88
C ALA A 338 -8.11 -4.26 -15.56
N LYS A 339 -7.72 -3.94 -16.80
CA LYS A 339 -8.30 -2.85 -17.59
C LYS A 339 -9.76 -3.11 -17.99
N PHE A 340 -10.07 -4.32 -18.48
CA PHE A 340 -11.40 -4.65 -18.99
C PHE A 340 -12.42 -4.95 -17.90
N ASN A 341 -11.97 -5.33 -16.70
CA ASN A 341 -12.83 -5.67 -15.57
C ASN A 341 -12.77 -4.65 -14.42
N ASP A 342 -12.17 -3.48 -14.64
CA ASP A 342 -11.98 -2.40 -13.64
C ASP A 342 -11.42 -2.91 -12.29
N ILE A 343 -10.45 -3.82 -12.33
CA ILE A 343 -9.82 -4.37 -11.13
C ILE A 343 -8.72 -3.44 -10.65
N THR A 344 -8.82 -2.97 -9.41
CA THR A 344 -7.83 -2.08 -8.81
C THR A 344 -6.53 -2.83 -8.46
N PRO A 345 -5.37 -2.15 -8.49
CA PRO A 345 -4.10 -2.76 -8.05
C PRO A 345 -4.13 -3.26 -6.60
N THR A 346 -5.01 -2.70 -5.76
CA THR A 346 -5.21 -3.13 -4.37
C THR A 346 -5.75 -4.56 -4.27
N ALA A 347 -6.54 -5.02 -5.25
CA ALA A 347 -7.05 -6.39 -5.26
C ALA A 347 -5.92 -7.43 -5.30
N TYR A 348 -4.85 -7.18 -6.06
CA TYR A 348 -3.67 -8.04 -6.10
C TYR A 348 -2.92 -8.08 -4.76
N SER A 349 -2.97 -6.99 -3.99
CA SER A 349 -2.37 -6.95 -2.64
C SER A 349 -3.21 -7.75 -1.64
N GLU A 350 -4.54 -7.75 -1.77
CA GLU A 350 -5.42 -8.61 -0.96
C GLU A 350 -5.20 -10.10 -1.27
N PHE A 351 -4.97 -10.44 -2.54
CA PHE A 351 -4.62 -11.80 -2.97
C PHE A 351 -3.30 -12.26 -2.34
N LEU A 352 -2.29 -11.38 -2.31
CA LEU A 352 -1.03 -11.64 -1.63
C LEU A 352 -1.21 -11.84 -0.12
N GLU A 353 -2.02 -11.02 0.53
CA GLU A 353 -2.34 -11.18 1.96
C GLU A 353 -2.99 -12.54 2.24
N ALA A 354 -3.91 -12.98 1.37
CA ALA A 354 -4.55 -14.30 1.50
C ALA A 354 -3.54 -15.45 1.40
N LEU A 355 -2.61 -15.39 0.45
CA LEU A 355 -1.54 -16.37 0.28
C LEU A 355 -0.57 -16.42 1.49
N CYS A 356 -0.21 -15.26 2.03
CA CYS A 356 0.64 -15.15 3.22
C CYS A 356 -0.05 -15.74 4.47
N LYS A 357 -1.33 -15.45 4.68
CA LYS A 357 -2.11 -16.03 5.79
C LYS A 357 -2.23 -17.54 5.71
N GLN A 358 -2.45 -18.08 4.51
CA GLN A 358 -2.48 -19.52 4.26
C GLN A 358 -1.13 -20.16 4.66
N THR A 359 -0.02 -19.55 4.27
CA THR A 359 1.33 -20.07 4.55
C THR A 359 1.67 -20.05 6.04
N LEU A 360 1.17 -19.07 6.79
CA LEU A 360 1.40 -18.91 8.23
C LEU A 360 0.43 -19.73 9.12
N HIS A 361 -0.41 -20.60 8.54
CA HIS A 361 -1.43 -21.37 9.27
C HIS A 361 -2.39 -20.51 10.12
N MET A 362 -2.58 -19.23 9.78
CA MET A 362 -3.58 -18.38 10.43
C MET A 362 -4.95 -18.65 9.78
N GLN A 363 -5.95 -19.04 10.59
CA GLN A 363 -7.30 -19.47 10.16
C GLN A 363 -7.84 -18.67 8.96
N SER A 364 -8.00 -19.33 7.81
CA SER A 364 -8.76 -18.79 6.67
C SER A 364 -10.17 -19.37 6.70
N GLU A 365 -11.20 -18.51 6.62
CA GLU A 365 -12.61 -18.92 6.66
C GLU A 365 -13.06 -19.68 5.40
N ASP A 366 -12.26 -19.68 4.31
CA ASP A 366 -12.60 -20.27 3.02
C ASP A 366 -11.58 -21.34 2.57
N ALA A 367 -11.75 -22.58 3.03
CA ALA A 367 -10.89 -23.72 2.64
C ALA A 367 -10.89 -24.04 1.12
N LYS A 368 -11.86 -23.51 0.35
CA LYS A 368 -11.97 -23.69 -1.12
C LYS A 368 -10.99 -22.83 -1.93
N LYS A 369 -10.31 -21.86 -1.32
CA LYS A 369 -9.46 -20.86 -2.00
C LYS A 369 -7.96 -21.05 -1.76
N ASN A 370 -7.56 -22.20 -1.21
CA ASN A 370 -6.18 -22.49 -0.91
C ASN A 370 -5.39 -22.84 -2.18
N LEU A 371 -4.15 -22.35 -2.31
CA LEU A 371 -3.20 -22.82 -3.32
C LEU A 371 -2.95 -24.32 -3.08
N LYS A 372 -3.62 -25.18 -3.83
CA LYS A 372 -3.46 -26.64 -3.78
C LYS A 372 -2.37 -27.07 -4.75
N PHE A 373 -1.11 -26.79 -4.40
CA PHE A 373 0.00 -27.31 -5.19
C PHE A 373 0.26 -28.78 -4.82
N VAL A 374 0.20 -29.65 -5.82
CA VAL A 374 0.48 -31.09 -5.68
C VAL A 374 1.83 -31.39 -6.33
N PRO A 375 2.95 -31.37 -5.57
CA PRO A 375 4.30 -31.53 -6.13
C PRO A 375 4.65 -32.94 -6.64
N LEU A 376 3.67 -33.85 -6.74
CA LEU A 376 3.90 -35.26 -7.03
C LEU A 376 4.53 -35.49 -8.41
N ALA A 377 4.03 -34.84 -9.47
CA ALA A 377 4.52 -35.05 -10.83
C ALA A 377 5.96 -34.52 -11.02
N PRO A 378 6.31 -33.28 -10.62
CA PRO A 378 7.70 -32.80 -10.65
C PRO A 378 8.66 -33.64 -9.80
N ALA A 379 8.21 -34.15 -8.65
CA ALA A 379 9.05 -34.93 -7.74
C ALA A 379 9.42 -36.30 -8.33
N CYS A 380 8.49 -36.93 -9.06
CA CYS A 380 8.74 -38.19 -9.74
C CYS A 380 9.74 -38.02 -10.90
N VAL A 381 9.62 -36.93 -11.67
CA VAL A 381 10.57 -36.56 -12.76
C VAL A 381 11.98 -36.34 -12.21
N ALA A 382 12.08 -35.60 -11.11
CA ALA A 382 13.35 -35.27 -10.45
C ALA A 382 14.13 -36.53 -10.09
N LYS A 383 13.44 -37.53 -9.52
CA LYS A 383 14.07 -38.74 -8.99
C LYS A 383 14.38 -39.77 -10.09
N SER A 384 13.59 -39.83 -11.16
CA SER A 384 13.87 -40.70 -12.33
C SER A 384 15.15 -40.27 -13.06
N SER A 385 15.40 -38.95 -13.12
CA SER A 385 16.55 -38.37 -13.81
C SER A 385 17.83 -38.27 -12.95
N LEU A 386 17.69 -38.22 -11.61
CA LEU A 386 18.84 -38.22 -10.70
C LEU A 386 19.37 -39.64 -10.48
N LYS A 387 20.41 -40.03 -11.25
CA LYS A 387 21.29 -41.14 -10.80
C LYS A 387 21.89 -40.77 -9.44
N ILE A 388 21.79 -41.69 -8.48
CA ILE A 388 22.11 -41.59 -7.04
C ILE A 388 23.48 -40.97 -6.67
N LYS A 389 24.41 -40.78 -7.62
CA LYS A 389 25.80 -40.42 -7.32
C LYS A 389 26.08 -38.96 -6.93
N ARG A 390 25.15 -38.00 -7.08
CA ARG A 390 25.45 -36.56 -6.78
C ARG A 390 24.30 -35.75 -6.12
N LEU A 391 23.50 -36.40 -5.28
CA LEU A 391 22.50 -35.79 -4.40
C LEU A 391 23.00 -34.65 -3.46
N PRO A 392 24.25 -34.63 -2.93
CA PRO A 392 24.66 -33.60 -1.96
C PRO A 392 24.84 -32.20 -2.56
N PHE A 393 25.19 -32.06 -3.86
CA PHE A 393 25.41 -30.73 -4.46
C PHE A 393 24.10 -29.95 -4.63
N MET A 394 23.03 -30.65 -5.04
CA MET A 394 21.68 -30.07 -5.11
C MET A 394 21.10 -29.80 -3.73
N ALA A 395 21.35 -30.67 -2.74
CA ALA A 395 20.91 -30.42 -1.37
C ALA A 395 21.54 -29.14 -0.79
N VAL A 396 22.83 -28.90 -1.04
CA VAL A 396 23.53 -27.69 -0.60
C VAL A 396 23.00 -26.44 -1.33
N ALA A 397 22.79 -26.51 -2.65
CA ALA A 397 22.21 -25.40 -3.40
C ALA A 397 20.78 -25.06 -2.94
N CYS A 398 19.96 -26.07 -2.67
CA CYS A 398 18.60 -25.90 -2.13
C CYS A 398 18.59 -25.33 -0.71
N ILE A 399 19.52 -25.74 0.16
CA ILE A 399 19.65 -25.19 1.53
C ILE A 399 20.08 -23.71 1.50
N VAL A 400 21.04 -23.36 0.64
CA VAL A 400 21.50 -21.97 0.46
C VAL A 400 20.37 -21.10 -0.10
N MET A 401 19.64 -21.59 -1.10
CA MET A 401 18.46 -20.89 -1.65
C MET A 401 17.34 -20.74 -0.63
N LEU A 402 17.04 -21.77 0.19
CA LEU A 402 16.06 -21.71 1.28
C LEU A 402 16.47 -20.71 2.37
N PHE A 403 17.77 -20.61 2.69
CA PHE A 403 18.29 -19.63 3.64
C PHE A 403 18.17 -18.20 3.11
N VAL A 404 18.48 -17.99 1.83
CA VAL A 404 18.24 -16.71 1.15
C VAL A 404 16.75 -16.38 1.17
N LEU A 405 15.87 -17.31 0.84
CA LEU A 405 14.41 -17.21 0.91
C LEU A 405 13.89 -16.79 2.29
N TYR A 406 14.32 -17.48 3.34
CA TYR A 406 13.93 -17.16 4.71
C TYR A 406 14.34 -15.73 5.09
N ARG A 407 15.54 -15.31 4.67
CA ARG A 407 16.03 -13.95 4.90
C ARG A 407 15.24 -12.92 4.10
N THR A 408 14.93 -13.18 2.83
CA THR A 408 14.19 -12.26 1.96
C THR A 408 12.72 -12.12 2.37
N LEU A 409 12.05 -13.23 2.70
CA LEU A 409 10.68 -13.25 3.25
C LEU A 409 10.60 -12.52 4.60
N LYS A 410 11.57 -12.74 5.49
CA LYS A 410 11.65 -12.02 6.77
C LYS A 410 11.91 -10.53 6.58
N TYR A 411 12.69 -10.16 5.56
CA TYR A 411 12.97 -8.75 5.24
C TYR A 411 11.73 -8.05 4.66
N GLN A 412 11.00 -8.70 3.76
CA GLN A 412 9.80 -8.15 3.12
C GLN A 412 8.58 -8.14 4.05
N TYR A 413 8.39 -9.18 4.87
CA TYR A 413 7.38 -9.20 5.92
C TYR A 413 7.59 -8.04 6.91
N LYS A 414 8.84 -7.81 7.32
CA LYS A 414 9.19 -6.70 8.20
C LYS A 414 8.99 -5.33 7.52
N GLN A 415 9.14 -5.24 6.20
CA GLN A 415 8.91 -4.00 5.43
C GLN A 415 7.42 -3.68 5.23
N GLU A 416 6.55 -4.68 5.13
CA GLU A 416 5.08 -4.50 5.13
C GLU A 416 4.52 -4.30 6.55
N GLU A 417 5.06 -5.00 7.55
CA GLU A 417 4.73 -4.81 8.97
C GLU A 417 5.14 -3.41 9.45
N ILE A 418 6.30 -2.86 9.04
CA ILE A 418 6.67 -1.48 9.37
C ILE A 418 5.77 -0.45 8.67
N ARG A 419 5.11 -0.80 7.55
CA ARG A 419 4.20 0.13 6.84
C ARG A 419 2.76 0.07 7.35
N TYR A 420 2.33 -1.01 8.01
CA TYR A 420 0.95 -1.21 8.48
C TYR A 420 0.79 -1.43 10.00
N SER A 421 1.82 -1.87 10.72
CA SER A 421 1.67 -2.50 12.05
C SER A 421 1.83 -1.55 13.25
N THR A 422 2.46 -0.39 13.11
CA THR A 422 2.73 0.46 14.31
C THR A 422 1.49 1.07 14.98
N HIS A 423 0.28 0.94 14.40
CA HIS A 423 -0.96 1.42 15.04
C HIS A 423 -2.12 0.41 15.13
N PHE A 424 -2.04 -0.78 14.52
CA PHE A 424 -3.22 -1.66 14.40
C PHE A 424 -3.15 -2.98 15.16
N GLU A 425 -2.00 -3.41 15.68
CA GLU A 425 -1.92 -4.66 16.47
C GLU A 425 -2.65 -4.58 17.81
N GLU A 426 -2.83 -3.37 18.38
CA GLU A 426 -3.57 -3.15 19.63
C GLU A 426 -5.10 -3.11 19.44
N LEU A 427 -5.61 -3.10 18.20
CA LEU A 427 -7.04 -2.93 17.88
C LEU A 427 -7.72 -4.22 17.41
N LYS A 428 -7.22 -5.40 17.79
CA LYS A 428 -7.78 -6.72 17.43
C LYS A 428 -9.25 -6.93 17.84
N GLY A 429 -9.81 -6.05 18.68
CA GLY A 429 -11.22 -6.06 19.06
C GLY A 429 -12.19 -5.42 18.05
N LEU A 430 -11.70 -4.75 16.99
CA LEU A 430 -12.55 -4.03 16.03
C LEU A 430 -12.56 -4.68 14.63
N PRO A 431 -13.72 -4.74 13.95
CA PRO A 431 -13.80 -5.18 12.56
C PRO A 431 -12.99 -4.27 11.64
N ARG A 432 -12.18 -4.84 10.73
CA ARG A 432 -11.26 -4.08 9.86
C ARG A 432 -11.92 -2.98 9.02
N GLY A 433 -13.22 -3.13 8.70
CA GLY A 433 -13.98 -2.14 7.93
C GLY A 433 -14.52 -0.95 8.73
N ILE A 434 -14.44 -0.96 10.07
CA ILE A 434 -14.94 0.15 10.91
C ILE A 434 -13.91 1.27 11.08
N ILE A 435 -12.63 0.96 10.88
CA ILE A 435 -11.55 1.89 11.19
C ILE A 435 -11.31 2.80 9.99
N HIS A 436 -11.53 4.10 10.18
CA HIS A 436 -11.14 5.12 9.22
C HIS A 436 -9.75 5.66 9.56
N THR A 437 -8.88 5.75 8.55
CA THR A 437 -7.46 6.08 8.71
C THR A 437 -7.17 7.57 8.87
N THR A 438 -8.15 8.44 8.59
CA THR A 438 -7.97 9.89 8.60
C THR A 438 -9.14 10.57 9.29
N SER A 439 -8.83 11.59 10.09
CA SER A 439 -9.82 12.52 10.64
C SER A 439 -9.63 13.91 10.05
N ASP A 440 -10.51 14.85 10.41
CA ASP A 440 -10.47 16.24 9.95
C ASP A 440 -10.99 17.20 11.03
N PHE A 441 -10.86 18.51 10.77
CA PHE A 441 -11.37 19.57 11.64
C PHE A 441 -12.66 20.20 11.09
N GLU A 442 -13.35 19.56 10.15
CA GLU A 442 -14.57 20.12 9.59
C GLU A 442 -15.73 20.03 10.59
N LEU A 443 -16.39 21.16 10.86
CA LEU A 443 -17.54 21.21 11.76
C LEU A 443 -18.76 20.58 11.08
N ARG A 444 -19.31 19.52 11.67
CA ARG A 444 -20.47 18.78 11.14
C ARG A 444 -21.67 18.86 12.09
N PRO A 445 -22.77 19.54 11.71
CA PRO A 445 -23.99 19.55 12.51
C PRO A 445 -24.72 18.21 12.42
N LEU A 446 -25.29 17.75 13.54
CA LEU A 446 -25.95 16.44 13.66
C LEU A 446 -27.18 16.25 12.76
N TRP A 447 -27.81 17.34 12.30
CA TRP A 447 -29.07 17.31 11.55
C TRP A 447 -28.92 17.39 10.02
N LEU A 448 -27.72 17.58 9.47
CA LEU A 448 -27.49 17.50 8.02
C LEU A 448 -27.20 16.06 7.60
N ARG A 449 -28.20 15.41 7.00
CA ARG A 449 -28.09 14.06 6.38
C ARG A 449 -27.33 14.04 5.06
N SER A 450 -27.13 15.19 4.44
CA SER A 450 -26.42 15.30 3.19
C SER A 450 -24.93 15.43 3.46
N ARG A 451 -24.15 14.42 3.04
CA ARG A 451 -22.86 14.73 2.38
C ARG A 451 -23.24 15.56 1.17
N SER A 452 -23.53 16.86 1.37
CA SER A 452 -23.44 17.78 0.26
C SER A 452 -22.05 17.54 -0.28
N LYS A 453 -21.95 17.34 -1.60
CA LYS A 453 -20.68 17.32 -2.32
C LYS A 453 -20.05 18.72 -2.22
N VAL A 454 -19.82 19.22 -1.00
CA VAL A 454 -18.90 20.28 -0.69
C VAL A 454 -17.56 19.64 -0.98
N SER A 455 -17.19 19.73 -2.26
CA SER A 455 -15.82 19.68 -2.78
C SER A 455 -14.85 19.03 -1.81
N VAL A 456 -14.70 17.72 -1.96
CA VAL A 456 -13.54 16.92 -1.51
C VAL A 456 -12.28 17.82 -1.48
N TYR A 457 -11.89 18.26 -0.27
CA TYR A 457 -10.72 19.08 0.07
C TYR A 457 -10.60 20.52 -0.51
N THR A 458 -11.51 21.44 -0.21
CA THR A 458 -11.34 22.87 -0.61
C THR A 458 -10.23 23.61 0.13
N LYS A 459 -9.96 23.26 1.40
CA LYS A 459 -8.97 23.95 2.23
C LYS A 459 -7.79 23.02 2.51
N ARG A 460 -6.72 23.16 1.71
CA ARG A 460 -5.54 22.28 1.80
C ARG A 460 -4.51 22.69 2.84
N ASN A 461 -4.70 23.80 3.55
CA ASN A 461 -3.71 24.31 4.51
C ASN A 461 -4.37 24.68 5.85
N LEU A 462 -3.59 24.54 6.92
CA LEU A 462 -4.01 24.80 8.29
C LEU A 462 -3.18 25.94 8.90
N LEU A 463 -3.85 26.90 9.53
CA LEU A 463 -3.24 27.91 10.40
C LEU A 463 -3.66 27.65 11.85
N ALA A 464 -2.68 27.51 12.73
CA ALA A 464 -2.85 27.39 14.17
C ALA A 464 -2.07 28.51 14.87
N VAL A 465 -2.75 29.31 15.68
CA VAL A 465 -2.15 30.48 16.35
C VAL A 465 -2.46 30.44 17.85
N ALA A 466 -1.44 30.65 18.69
CA ALA A 466 -1.65 30.86 20.12
C ALA A 466 -2.02 32.32 20.39
N VAL A 467 -3.22 32.55 20.92
CA VAL A 467 -3.84 33.87 21.02
C VAL A 467 -4.32 34.22 22.42
N GLY A 468 -4.34 35.51 22.71
CA GLY A 468 -4.92 36.14 23.88
C GLY A 468 -5.58 37.47 23.51
N ILE A 469 -6.55 37.88 24.32
CA ILE A 469 -7.42 39.03 24.06
C ILE A 469 -6.65 40.35 23.91
N LYS A 470 -5.45 40.44 24.49
CA LYS A 470 -4.60 41.65 24.43
C LYS A 470 -4.08 41.95 23.02
N GLN A 471 -3.88 40.93 22.18
CA GLN A 471 -3.41 41.09 20.78
C GLN A 471 -4.52 40.87 19.75
N LYS A 472 -5.78 41.00 20.18
CA LYS A 472 -6.95 40.78 19.32
C LYS A 472 -6.89 41.50 17.97
N TYR A 473 -6.48 42.77 17.95
CA TYR A 473 -6.38 43.56 16.71
C TYR A 473 -5.36 42.96 15.72
N ASN A 474 -4.21 42.50 16.21
CA ASN A 474 -3.19 41.91 15.35
C ASN A 474 -3.65 40.56 14.79
N VAL A 475 -4.30 39.76 15.64
CA VAL A 475 -4.88 38.47 15.24
C VAL A 475 -6.03 38.66 14.25
N ASP A 476 -6.86 39.69 14.40
CA ASP A 476 -7.92 40.02 13.44
C ASP A 476 -7.36 40.29 12.03
N ALA A 477 -6.35 41.15 11.93
CA ALA A 477 -5.65 41.41 10.67
C ALA A 477 -5.03 40.14 10.07
N MET A 478 -4.50 39.25 10.91
CA MET A 478 -3.97 37.95 10.49
C MET A 478 -5.06 37.03 9.95
N VAL A 479 -6.11 36.78 10.72
CA VAL A 479 -7.17 35.83 10.38
C VAL A 479 -7.89 36.26 9.11
N GLN A 480 -8.19 37.54 8.94
CA GLN A 480 -8.84 38.06 7.73
C GLN A 480 -8.06 37.70 6.45
N LYS A 481 -6.73 37.83 6.46
CA LYS A 481 -5.87 37.47 5.31
C LYS A 481 -5.86 35.97 5.01
N PHE A 482 -5.81 35.13 6.04
CA PHE A 482 -5.76 33.68 5.85
C PHE A 482 -7.12 33.09 5.44
N LEU A 483 -8.23 33.71 5.85
CA LEU A 483 -9.56 33.35 5.37
C LEU A 483 -9.71 33.57 3.86
N THR A 484 -9.15 34.65 3.33
CA THR A 484 -9.14 34.91 1.87
C THR A 484 -8.34 33.84 1.10
N GLY A 485 -7.36 33.22 1.76
CA GLY A 485 -6.53 32.16 1.19
C GLY A 485 -7.12 30.75 1.27
N ASN A 486 -8.37 30.58 1.72
CA ASN A 486 -9.01 29.27 1.96
C ASN A 486 -8.26 28.37 2.96
N PHE A 487 -7.84 28.91 4.10
CA PHE A 487 -7.22 28.13 5.17
C PHE A 487 -8.27 27.66 6.19
N THR A 488 -8.02 26.50 6.79
CA THR A 488 -8.64 26.13 8.08
C THR A 488 -7.87 26.86 9.17
N ILE A 489 -8.57 27.49 10.12
CA ILE A 489 -7.94 28.32 11.14
C ILE A 489 -8.35 27.81 12.52
N ILE A 490 -7.35 27.63 13.38
CA ILE A 490 -7.50 27.23 14.78
C ILE A 490 -6.83 28.29 15.66
N LEU A 491 -7.58 28.79 16.63
CA LEU A 491 -7.11 29.74 17.62
C LEU A 491 -6.99 29.05 18.98
N PHE A 492 -5.77 29.02 19.53
CA PHE A 492 -5.47 28.48 20.85
C PHE A 492 -5.49 29.59 21.90
N HIS A 493 -6.59 29.72 22.64
CA HIS A 493 -6.82 30.75 23.65
C HIS A 493 -6.12 30.37 24.95
N TYR A 494 -4.91 30.91 25.16
CA TYR A 494 -4.15 30.66 26.39
C TYR A 494 -4.68 31.45 27.59
N ASP A 495 -5.49 32.48 27.39
CA ASP A 495 -6.17 33.23 28.44
C ASP A 495 -7.56 32.66 28.80
N ALA A 496 -8.02 31.68 28.03
CA ALA A 496 -9.35 31.08 28.08
C ALA A 496 -10.51 32.08 27.86
N ASN A 497 -10.26 33.22 27.22
CA ASN A 497 -11.29 34.22 26.92
C ASN A 497 -11.77 34.10 25.47
N VAL A 498 -12.72 33.20 25.22
CA VAL A 498 -13.30 33.00 23.88
C VAL A 498 -14.42 34.01 23.57
N ASP A 499 -15.22 34.37 24.57
CA ASP A 499 -16.37 35.26 24.40
C ASP A 499 -15.97 36.66 23.90
N GLY A 500 -14.78 37.13 24.29
CA GLY A 500 -14.22 38.39 23.83
C GLY A 500 -13.91 38.47 22.33
N TRP A 501 -14.10 37.40 21.55
CA TRP A 501 -13.87 37.35 20.10
C TRP A 501 -15.17 37.28 19.28
N GLN A 502 -16.32 37.12 19.93
CA GLN A 502 -17.62 36.91 19.26
C GLN A 502 -18.12 38.13 18.47
N ASP A 503 -17.59 39.31 18.76
CA ASP A 503 -17.86 40.56 18.04
C ASP A 503 -17.24 40.61 16.63
N LEU A 504 -16.36 39.67 16.30
CA LEU A 504 -15.76 39.55 14.96
C LEU A 504 -16.56 38.57 14.11
N ASP A 505 -17.03 39.00 12.93
CA ASP A 505 -17.88 38.20 12.03
C ASP A 505 -17.29 36.83 11.67
N TRP A 506 -15.96 36.76 11.58
CA TRP A 506 -15.26 35.53 11.24
C TRP A 506 -15.09 34.56 12.41
N SER A 507 -15.34 34.97 13.66
CA SER A 507 -15.16 34.10 14.83
C SER A 507 -16.01 32.83 14.73
N SER A 508 -17.21 32.94 14.16
CA SER A 508 -18.08 31.78 13.89
C SER A 508 -17.54 30.79 12.84
N LYS A 509 -16.56 31.20 12.03
CA LYS A 509 -16.00 30.43 10.90
C LYS A 509 -14.68 29.73 11.24
N VAL A 510 -14.10 29.98 12.42
CA VAL A 510 -12.82 29.42 12.86
C VAL A 510 -13.02 28.55 14.09
N ILE A 511 -12.02 27.73 14.41
CA ILE A 511 -12.10 26.81 15.55
C ILE A 511 -11.39 27.43 16.74
N HIS A 512 -12.09 27.51 17.87
CA HIS A 512 -11.57 28.06 19.11
C HIS A 512 -11.28 26.91 20.09
N ILE A 513 -10.07 26.84 20.62
CA ILE A 513 -9.68 25.88 21.68
C ILE A 513 -9.09 26.68 22.82
N ALA A 514 -9.66 26.55 24.02
CA ALA A 514 -9.27 27.34 25.18
C ALA A 514 -8.66 26.47 26.29
N ALA A 515 -7.49 26.87 26.79
CA ALA A 515 -6.88 26.30 27.98
C ALA A 515 -6.04 27.35 28.70
N LYS A 516 -6.34 27.59 29.97
CA LYS A 516 -5.74 28.69 30.74
C LYS A 516 -4.25 28.46 31.00
N LYS A 517 -3.44 29.49 30.72
CA LYS A 517 -1.98 29.58 30.93
C LYS A 517 -1.17 28.46 30.26
N GLN A 518 -1.65 27.93 29.13
CA GLN A 518 -0.92 26.93 28.35
C GLN A 518 -0.12 27.58 27.21
N THR A 519 0.97 26.93 26.82
CA THR A 519 1.86 27.38 25.74
C THR A 519 1.38 26.89 24.37
N LYS A 520 1.88 27.53 23.29
CA LYS A 520 1.62 27.11 21.91
C LYS A 520 1.92 25.61 21.67
N TRP A 521 3.08 25.15 22.13
CA TRP A 521 3.52 23.76 21.92
C TRP A 521 2.70 22.75 22.72
N TRP A 522 2.18 23.14 23.90
CA TRP A 522 1.26 22.31 24.67
C TRP A 522 -0.03 22.04 23.90
N PHE A 523 -0.61 23.07 23.27
CA PHE A 523 -1.79 22.93 22.41
C PHE A 523 -1.48 22.09 21.16
N ALA A 524 -0.37 22.41 20.47
CA ALA A 524 0.00 21.73 19.24
C ALA A 524 0.19 20.21 19.47
N LYS A 525 0.83 19.80 20.58
CA LYS A 525 1.02 18.39 20.90
C LYS A 525 -0.30 17.63 21.12
N ARG A 526 -1.32 18.28 21.69
CA ARG A 526 -2.58 17.63 22.09
C ARG A 526 -3.66 17.67 21.01
N PHE A 527 -3.72 18.75 20.24
CA PHE A 527 -4.81 18.98 19.31
C PHE A 527 -4.40 18.79 17.85
N LEU A 528 -3.12 18.96 17.49
CA LEU A 528 -2.64 18.77 16.11
C LEU A 528 -2.03 17.38 15.89
N HIS A 529 -2.77 16.33 16.27
CA HIS A 529 -2.32 14.95 16.08
C HIS A 529 -2.14 14.63 14.59
N PRO A 530 -1.07 13.90 14.18
CA PRO A 530 -0.80 13.63 12.78
C PRO A 530 -1.97 13.05 11.99
N ASP A 531 -2.73 12.12 12.57
CA ASP A 531 -3.90 11.50 11.91
C ASP A 531 -5.07 12.46 11.66
N ILE A 532 -5.17 13.53 12.44
CA ILE A 532 -6.20 14.57 12.28
C ILE A 532 -5.75 15.60 11.25
N VAL A 533 -4.47 15.96 11.27
CA VAL A 533 -3.92 16.98 10.35
C VAL A 533 -3.41 16.39 9.04
N TYR A 534 -3.47 15.06 8.87
CA TYR A 534 -2.97 14.36 7.68
C TYR A 534 -3.62 14.85 6.38
N ILE A 535 -4.82 15.42 6.42
CA ILE A 535 -5.48 15.94 5.23
C ILE A 535 -4.89 17.27 4.73
N TYR A 536 -4.13 17.99 5.55
CA TYR A 536 -3.53 19.28 5.20
C TYR A 536 -2.14 19.09 4.57
N ASP A 537 -1.83 19.90 3.57
CA ASP A 537 -0.54 19.93 2.87
C ASP A 537 0.51 20.66 3.72
N TYR A 538 0.15 21.84 4.25
CA TYR A 538 1.00 22.67 5.09
C TYR A 538 0.30 23.12 6.37
N ILE A 539 1.05 23.11 7.48
CA ILE A 539 0.60 23.46 8.82
C ILE A 539 1.42 24.65 9.31
N PHE A 540 0.77 25.79 9.52
CA PHE A 540 1.34 27.03 10.03
C PHE A 540 1.11 27.07 11.54
N LEU A 541 2.18 27.15 12.33
CA LEU A 541 2.09 27.18 13.80
C LEU A 541 2.69 28.48 14.35
N TRP A 542 1.89 29.54 14.34
CA TRP A 542 2.38 30.91 14.50
C TRP A 542 2.08 31.52 15.88
N ASP A 543 2.85 32.54 16.24
CA ASP A 543 2.61 33.41 17.40
C ASP A 543 1.72 34.59 17.03
N GLU A 544 1.02 35.15 18.02
CA GLU A 544 0.08 36.26 17.83
C GLU A 544 0.73 37.65 17.64
N ASP A 545 2.05 37.79 17.80
CA ASP A 545 2.78 39.06 17.77
C ASP A 545 3.47 39.34 16.42
N LEU A 546 3.03 38.64 15.37
CA LEU A 546 3.50 38.78 13.99
C LEU A 546 2.52 39.66 13.19
N GLU A 547 3.00 40.75 12.61
CA GLU A 547 2.23 41.55 11.67
C GLU A 547 2.39 41.03 10.25
N VAL A 548 1.26 40.88 9.57
CA VAL A 548 1.19 40.22 8.26
C VAL A 548 0.92 41.19 7.10
N GLU A 549 1.09 42.50 7.27
CA GLU A 549 0.75 43.51 6.24
C GLU A 549 1.38 43.21 4.86
N ASN A 550 2.64 42.81 4.84
CA ASN A 550 3.41 42.51 3.62
C ASN A 550 3.44 41.03 3.24
N PHE A 551 2.58 40.22 3.86
CA PHE A 551 2.52 38.77 3.67
C PHE A 551 1.26 38.35 2.91
N SER A 552 1.42 37.44 1.94
CA SER A 552 0.33 36.78 1.23
C SER A 552 0.41 35.25 1.39
N PRO A 553 -0.58 34.61 2.07
CA PRO A 553 -0.57 33.16 2.29
C PRO A 553 -0.51 32.34 0.99
N SER A 554 -1.26 32.73 -0.04
CA SER A 554 -1.33 32.00 -1.31
C SER A 554 -0.01 32.04 -2.08
N ARG A 555 0.68 33.19 -2.08
CA ARG A 555 1.99 33.35 -2.71
C ARG A 555 3.06 32.58 -1.95
N TYR A 556 3.03 32.65 -0.62
CA TYR A 556 3.95 31.92 0.24
C TYR A 556 3.89 30.40 -0.02
N VAL A 557 2.70 29.80 0.01
CA VAL A 557 2.53 28.36 -0.24
C VAL A 557 3.01 27.97 -1.64
N LYS A 558 2.79 28.82 -2.65
CA LYS A 558 3.30 28.60 -4.01
C LYS A 558 4.83 28.53 -4.03
N ILE A 559 5.50 29.46 -3.35
CA ILE A 559 6.97 29.49 -3.28
C ILE A 559 7.51 28.27 -2.54
N VAL A 560 6.95 27.94 -1.38
CA VAL A 560 7.35 26.77 -0.58
C VAL A 560 7.25 25.49 -1.40
N ARG A 561 6.17 25.34 -2.19
CA ARG A 561 5.96 24.19 -3.08
C ARG A 561 6.94 24.16 -4.26
N GLU A 562 7.18 25.30 -4.90
CA GLU A 562 8.16 25.43 -5.99
C GLU A 562 9.59 25.10 -5.56
N GLU A 563 9.96 25.53 -4.34
CA GLU A 563 11.30 25.38 -3.78
C GLU A 563 11.51 24.04 -3.05
N GLY A 564 10.46 23.21 -2.95
CA GLY A 564 10.51 21.91 -2.27
C GLY A 564 10.81 22.00 -0.77
N LEU A 565 10.39 23.09 -0.11
CA LEU A 565 10.67 23.27 1.32
C LEU A 565 9.70 22.46 2.18
N GLU A 566 10.25 21.60 3.02
CA GLU A 566 9.51 20.76 3.98
C GLU A 566 9.26 21.51 5.29
N ILE A 567 10.23 22.33 5.71
CA ILE A 567 10.10 23.23 6.86
C ILE A 567 10.50 24.62 6.42
N SER A 568 9.64 25.61 6.68
CA SER A 568 9.89 26.98 6.24
C SER A 568 9.36 28.01 7.23
N GLN A 569 9.79 29.25 7.07
CA GLN A 569 9.17 30.41 7.72
C GLN A 569 9.23 31.63 6.79
N PRO A 570 8.30 32.60 6.93
CA PRO A 570 8.46 33.90 6.29
C PRO A 570 9.67 34.65 6.88
N ALA A 571 10.32 35.46 6.06
CA ALA A 571 11.41 36.29 6.55
C ALA A 571 10.91 37.39 7.50
N LEU A 572 11.75 37.77 8.46
CA LEU A 572 11.52 38.92 9.30
C LEU A 572 11.99 40.21 8.64
N HIS A 573 11.19 41.26 8.81
CA HIS A 573 11.61 42.60 8.43
C HIS A 573 12.87 43.02 9.24
N PRO A 574 13.87 43.68 8.63
CA PRO A 574 15.11 44.06 9.34
C PRO A 574 14.91 44.97 10.55
N ASN A 575 13.78 45.68 10.62
CA ASN A 575 13.43 46.57 11.74
C ASN A 575 12.58 45.89 12.82
N SER A 576 12.37 44.57 12.74
CA SER A 576 11.62 43.82 13.77
C SER A 576 12.31 43.90 15.13
N THR A 577 11.52 43.86 16.19
CA THR A 577 12.04 43.91 17.57
C THR A 577 12.57 42.52 17.97
N GLU A 578 13.65 42.49 18.76
CA GLU A 578 14.27 41.25 19.29
C GLU A 578 14.61 40.14 18.26
N ILE A 579 15.28 40.46 17.15
CA ILE A 579 15.79 39.44 16.22
C ILE A 579 16.88 38.59 16.90
N HIS A 580 16.59 37.31 17.15
CA HIS A 580 17.50 36.39 17.84
C HIS A 580 18.56 35.76 16.92
N HIS A 581 18.19 35.44 15.67
CA HIS A 581 19.07 34.77 14.72
C HIS A 581 19.08 35.48 13.36
N ARG A 582 20.26 35.80 12.83
CA ARG A 582 20.39 36.55 11.56
C ARG A 582 19.82 35.81 10.35
N ILE A 583 19.72 34.48 10.39
CA ILE A 583 19.09 33.68 9.33
C ILE A 583 17.60 33.95 9.19
N THR A 584 16.91 34.53 10.17
CA THR A 584 15.49 34.84 10.02
C THR A 584 15.27 36.18 9.31
N VAL A 585 16.32 36.98 9.12
CA VAL A 585 16.23 38.34 8.54
C VAL A 585 16.11 38.28 7.02
N ARG A 586 15.20 39.09 6.47
CA ARG A 586 14.95 39.20 5.03
C ARG A 586 16.19 39.62 4.24
N ALA A 587 16.57 38.78 3.27
CA ALA A 587 17.50 39.10 2.20
C ALA A 587 16.74 39.73 1.01
N ARG A 588 16.80 41.05 0.89
CA ARG A 588 16.03 41.83 -0.12
C ARG A 588 16.22 41.41 -1.58
N THR A 589 17.35 40.78 -1.91
CA THR A 589 17.70 40.40 -3.28
C THR A 589 17.35 38.95 -3.63
N LYS A 590 16.93 38.15 -2.65
CA LYS A 590 16.65 36.72 -2.83
C LYS A 590 15.15 36.45 -2.75
N LYS A 591 14.74 35.32 -3.33
CA LYS A 591 13.38 34.77 -3.18
C LYS A 591 13.28 33.93 -1.91
N VAL A 592 14.29 33.09 -1.68
CA VAL A 592 14.46 32.23 -0.51
C VAL A 592 15.94 32.18 -0.17
N HIS A 593 16.26 32.04 1.12
CA HIS A 593 17.60 31.67 1.55
C HIS A 593 17.56 30.55 2.60
N ARG A 594 18.58 29.70 2.56
CA ARG A 594 18.72 28.52 3.43
C ARG A 594 19.94 28.60 4.34
N ARG A 595 20.83 29.58 4.10
CA ARG A 595 22.03 29.83 4.91
C ARG A 595 22.38 31.32 4.97
N VAL A 596 23.12 31.68 6.02
CA VAL A 596 23.69 33.03 6.19
C VAL A 596 25.18 32.98 6.52
N TYR A 597 25.87 34.05 6.12
CA TYR A 597 27.28 34.27 6.44
C TYR A 597 27.37 35.44 7.42
N GLU A 598 27.96 35.19 8.58
CA GLU A 598 28.13 36.20 9.61
C GLU A 598 29.55 36.12 10.18
N ARG A 599 30.29 37.23 10.06
CA ARG A 599 31.63 37.38 10.64
C ARG A 599 31.61 38.15 11.95
N ARG A 600 30.54 38.92 12.25
CA ARG A 600 30.42 39.75 13.46
C ARG A 600 29.12 39.44 14.20
N GLY A 601 29.22 38.80 15.37
CA GLY A 601 28.07 38.47 16.23
C GLY A 601 28.43 37.42 17.28
N LYS A 602 27.45 37.04 18.12
CA LYS A 602 27.62 35.94 19.09
C LYS A 602 27.76 34.56 18.42
N THR A 603 27.21 34.41 17.22
CA THR A 603 27.32 33.19 16.40
C THR A 603 28.10 33.52 15.12
N LYS A 604 29.21 32.84 14.88
CA LYS A 604 30.01 32.99 13.65
C LYS A 604 29.57 31.92 12.65
N CYS A 605 29.18 32.34 11.44
CA CYS A 605 28.77 31.43 10.38
C CYS A 605 29.77 31.51 9.21
N SER A 606 30.52 30.43 9.01
CA SER A 606 31.51 30.24 7.94
C SER A 606 31.03 29.21 6.91
N ASP A 607 31.84 28.94 5.88
CA ASP A 607 31.58 27.85 4.93
C ASP A 607 31.48 26.49 5.63
N GLU A 608 32.28 26.26 6.69
CA GLU A 608 32.30 25.04 7.51
C GLU A 608 31.08 24.88 8.44
N SER A 609 30.25 25.92 8.57
CA SER A 609 29.12 25.96 9.51
C SER A 609 27.81 25.46 8.88
N ASP A 610 27.66 24.14 8.78
CA ASP A 610 26.46 23.49 8.22
C ASP A 610 25.35 23.22 9.27
N GLY A 611 25.60 23.62 10.52
CA GLY A 611 24.70 23.56 11.68
C GLY A 611 23.68 24.69 11.77
N PRO A 612 22.52 24.48 12.44
CA PRO A 612 21.70 25.58 12.92
C PRO A 612 22.49 26.39 13.98
N PRO A 613 22.33 27.73 14.02
CA PRO A 613 21.39 28.53 13.23
C PRO A 613 21.95 29.04 11.88
N CYS A 614 23.11 28.57 11.43
CA CYS A 614 23.77 29.10 10.22
C CYS A 614 23.19 28.57 8.91
N THR A 615 22.76 27.31 8.89
CA THR A 615 22.19 26.63 7.72
C THR A 615 20.94 25.82 8.13
N GLY A 616 19.90 25.83 7.31
CA GLY A 616 18.71 24.99 7.47
C GLY A 616 17.96 25.19 8.79
N PHE A 617 17.76 26.45 9.19
CA PHE A 617 17.13 26.81 10.46
C PHE A 617 15.88 27.67 10.25
N VAL A 618 14.85 27.39 11.05
CA VAL A 618 13.68 28.24 11.23
C VAL A 618 13.46 28.47 12.71
N GLU A 619 12.91 29.63 13.07
CA GLU A 619 12.66 30.00 14.45
C GLU A 619 11.26 29.56 14.88
N GLY A 620 11.10 29.31 16.18
CA GLY A 620 9.86 28.78 16.74
C GLY A 620 8.64 29.70 16.64
N MET A 621 8.79 30.99 16.30
CA MET A 621 7.69 31.97 16.26
C MET A 621 6.74 31.80 15.07
N ALA A 622 7.26 31.52 13.88
CA ALA A 622 6.50 31.47 12.62
C ALA A 622 6.78 30.22 11.76
N PRO A 623 7.00 29.01 12.33
CA PRO A 623 7.31 27.84 11.53
C PRO A 623 6.10 27.36 10.72
N VAL A 624 6.41 26.82 9.54
CA VAL A 624 5.48 26.17 8.63
C VAL A 624 6.04 24.80 8.28
N PHE A 625 5.22 23.78 8.47
CA PHE A 625 5.60 22.38 8.27
C PHE A 625 4.78 21.77 7.14
N SER A 626 5.42 20.97 6.29
CA SER A 626 4.73 20.01 5.46
C SER A 626 4.09 18.90 6.32
N ARG A 627 3.18 18.14 5.72
CA ARG A 627 2.58 16.95 6.35
C ARG A 627 3.60 15.96 6.92
N SER A 628 4.62 15.64 6.13
CA SER A 628 5.68 14.68 6.46
C SER A 628 6.61 15.23 7.54
N ALA A 629 6.96 16.51 7.47
CA ALA A 629 7.78 17.16 8.49
C ALA A 629 7.04 17.32 9.82
N TRP A 630 5.73 17.61 9.78
CA TRP A 630 4.90 17.69 10.98
C TRP A 630 4.77 16.34 11.68
N PHE A 631 4.60 15.24 10.93
CA PHE A 631 4.57 13.90 11.51
C PHE A 631 5.80 13.64 12.40
N CYS A 632 7.00 13.93 11.89
CA CYS A 632 8.23 13.82 12.68
C CYS A 632 8.29 14.84 13.83
N THR A 633 7.98 16.11 13.55
CA THR A 633 8.05 17.21 14.53
C THR A 633 7.11 16.97 15.71
N TRP A 634 5.91 16.44 15.46
CA TRP A 634 4.96 16.11 16.50
C TRP A 634 5.51 15.07 17.49
N HIS A 635 6.28 14.08 17.01
CA HIS A 635 6.95 13.11 17.86
C HIS A 635 8.19 13.68 18.57
N LEU A 636 8.84 14.69 17.98
CA LEU A 636 9.92 15.43 18.62
C LEU A 636 9.43 16.23 19.84
N ILE A 637 8.22 16.82 19.74
CA ILE A 637 7.58 17.52 20.86
C ILE A 637 7.30 16.53 22.00
N GLN A 638 7.89 16.81 23.16
CA GLN A 638 7.74 15.99 24.36
C GLN A 638 6.33 16.15 24.95
N ASN A 639 5.79 15.07 25.53
CA ASN A 639 4.43 15.08 26.12
C ASN A 639 4.34 15.93 27.40
N ASP A 640 5.42 15.97 28.17
CA ASP A 640 5.54 16.57 29.50
C ASP A 640 6.18 17.96 29.50
N LEU A 641 7.04 18.27 28.52
CA LEU A 641 7.62 19.61 28.35
C LEU A 641 6.68 20.49 27.55
N VAL A 642 6.49 21.74 28.00
CA VAL A 642 5.45 22.63 27.44
C VAL A 642 6.04 23.81 26.70
N HIS A 643 7.26 24.25 27.01
CA HIS A 643 7.77 25.50 26.42
C HIS A 643 8.31 25.35 24.99
N GLY A 644 8.86 24.19 24.63
CA GLY A 644 9.41 23.93 23.29
C GLY A 644 10.69 24.70 22.93
N TRP A 645 11.36 25.36 23.89
CA TRP A 645 12.63 26.05 23.61
C TRP A 645 13.73 25.05 23.29
N GLY A 646 14.54 25.34 22.25
CA GLY A 646 15.64 24.49 21.79
C GLY A 646 15.22 23.40 20.80
N MET A 647 13.91 23.20 20.60
CA MET A 647 13.40 22.29 19.59
C MET A 647 13.63 22.81 18.18
N ASP A 648 13.59 24.12 17.98
CA ASP A 648 13.98 24.84 16.75
C ASP A 648 15.36 24.43 16.23
N MET A 649 16.32 24.19 17.12
CA MET A 649 17.65 23.66 16.78
C MET A 649 17.64 22.22 16.27
N LYS A 650 16.54 21.48 16.47
CA LYS A 650 16.38 20.07 16.08
C LYS A 650 15.31 19.84 15.00
N LEU A 651 14.53 20.86 14.64
CA LEU A 651 13.50 20.75 13.58
C LEU A 651 14.08 20.27 12.25
N GLY A 652 15.33 20.65 11.91
CA GLY A 652 15.99 20.22 10.68
C GLY A 652 16.13 18.71 10.52
N TYR A 653 16.11 17.93 11.61
CA TYR A 653 16.12 16.45 11.53
C TYR A 653 14.82 15.89 10.94
N CYS A 654 13.74 16.66 10.97
CA CYS A 654 12.44 16.30 10.42
C CYS A 654 12.24 16.75 8.96
N ALA A 655 13.26 17.33 8.33
CA ALA A 655 13.15 17.93 6.99
C ALA A 655 13.23 16.94 5.81
N GLN A 656 12.91 15.65 6.00
CA GLN A 656 12.86 14.62 4.95
C GLN A 656 14.04 14.69 3.95
N GLY A 657 15.27 14.46 4.43
CA GLY A 657 16.48 14.57 3.60
C GLY A 657 17.49 15.57 4.17
N ASP A 658 18.21 16.28 3.30
CA ASP A 658 19.18 17.28 3.73
C ASP A 658 18.48 18.58 4.13
N ARG A 659 18.61 18.97 5.40
CA ARG A 659 18.08 20.22 5.94
C ARG A 659 18.64 21.46 5.23
N SER A 660 19.84 21.37 4.65
CA SER A 660 20.46 22.50 3.94
C SER A 660 19.69 22.90 2.68
N GLN A 661 18.90 21.97 2.13
CA GLN A 661 18.07 22.14 0.94
C GLN A 661 16.58 22.27 1.30
N ASN A 662 16.11 21.46 2.26
CA ASN A 662 14.68 21.33 2.52
C ASN A 662 14.17 22.28 3.62
N VAL A 663 15.06 22.98 4.32
CA VAL A 663 14.71 24.01 5.31
C VAL A 663 15.15 25.38 4.82
N GLY A 664 14.24 26.35 4.83
CA GLY A 664 14.55 27.69 4.31
C GLY A 664 13.61 28.80 4.78
N VAL A 665 14.10 30.03 4.61
CA VAL A 665 13.38 31.26 4.91
C VAL A 665 12.94 31.92 3.60
N VAL A 666 11.66 32.25 3.49
CA VAL A 666 11.09 32.87 2.28
C VAL A 666 11.24 34.38 2.37
N ASP A 667 12.08 34.98 1.53
CA ASP A 667 12.41 36.41 1.56
C ASP A 667 11.42 37.31 0.81
N SER A 668 10.76 36.74 -0.20
CA SER A 668 9.77 37.47 -1.00
C SER A 668 8.47 37.74 -0.25
N GLU A 669 8.20 36.99 0.81
CA GLU A 669 7.03 37.13 1.69
C GLU A 669 7.53 37.27 3.12
N TYR A 670 7.29 38.42 3.75
CA TYR A 670 7.89 38.76 5.03
C TYR A 670 6.89 39.33 6.02
N VAL A 671 7.20 39.17 7.30
CA VAL A 671 6.38 39.60 8.44
C VAL A 671 7.19 40.50 9.38
N PHE A 672 6.50 41.30 10.18
CA PHE A 672 7.14 42.13 11.20
C PHE A 672 6.88 41.53 12.59
N HIS A 673 7.93 41.21 13.34
CA HIS A 673 7.83 40.68 14.70
C HIS A 673 7.86 41.81 15.73
N LYS A 674 6.86 41.86 16.62
CA LYS A 674 6.74 42.86 17.70
C LYS A 674 7.37 42.43 19.02
N ALA A 675 7.72 41.16 19.20
CA ALA A 675 8.29 40.61 20.43
C ALA A 675 7.46 40.93 21.68
N ILE A 676 6.13 40.82 21.58
CA ILE A 676 5.22 41.15 22.68
C ILE A 676 5.10 39.94 23.61
N PRO A 677 5.35 40.09 24.93
CA PRO A 677 5.18 38.99 25.87
C PRO A 677 3.73 38.48 25.96
N THR A 678 3.49 37.27 25.51
CA THR A 678 2.19 36.56 25.55
C THR A 678 1.85 36.01 26.94
N LEU A 679 2.77 35.27 27.56
CA LEU A 679 2.59 34.66 28.89
C LEU A 679 3.36 35.42 29.97
N GLY A 680 2.66 35.79 31.07
CA GLY A 680 3.27 36.45 32.25
C GLY A 680 3.45 37.97 32.14
N GLY A 681 2.96 38.62 31.08
CA GLY A 681 2.97 40.08 30.97
C GLY A 681 1.94 40.75 31.90
N SER A 682 2.40 41.39 32.98
CA SER A 682 1.55 42.17 33.89
C SER A 682 0.85 43.31 33.16
N SER A 683 -0.49 43.26 33.12
CA SER A 683 -1.32 44.45 32.92
C SER A 683 -1.33 45.19 34.24
N HIS A 684 -0.38 46.08 34.48
CA HIS A 684 -0.49 47.25 35.33
C HIS A 684 0.92 47.83 35.50
N TYR A 685 1.06 49.12 35.20
CA TYR A 685 2.06 49.96 35.85
C TYR A 685 1.83 49.83 37.36
N ILE A 686 2.47 48.86 38.02
CA ILE A 686 2.57 48.88 39.47
C ILE A 686 3.48 50.07 39.78
N ILE A 687 2.85 51.19 40.12
CA ILE A 687 3.48 52.27 40.85
C ILE A 687 4.12 51.60 42.07
N LYS A 688 5.45 51.44 42.05
CA LYS A 688 6.20 50.90 43.20
C LYS A 688 5.92 51.81 44.38
N ARG A 689 5.05 51.38 45.31
CA ARG A 689 5.06 51.93 46.67
C ARG A 689 6.39 51.50 47.30
N ARG A 690 7.23 52.48 47.67
CA ARG A 690 8.48 52.21 48.39
C ARG A 690 8.15 51.44 49.66
N GLY A 691 8.64 50.19 49.77
CA GLY A 691 8.58 49.40 51.02
C GLY A 691 7.97 47.99 50.93
N SER A 692 7.44 47.53 49.80
CA SER A 692 6.98 46.13 49.66
C SER A 692 8.13 45.19 49.23
N PRO A 693 8.17 43.92 49.71
CA PRO A 693 9.14 42.93 49.25
C PRO A 693 9.02 42.75 47.73
N PRO A 694 10.12 42.42 47.01
CA PRO A 694 10.08 42.32 45.56
C PRO A 694 9.07 41.23 45.16
N ALA A 695 7.94 41.65 44.59
CA ALA A 695 6.97 40.74 44.00
C ALA A 695 7.69 39.97 42.88
N VAL A 696 7.60 38.63 42.93
CA VAL A 696 8.22 37.74 41.94
C VAL A 696 7.65 38.11 40.57
N ASP A 697 8.52 38.54 39.66
CA ASP A 697 8.14 38.87 38.28
C ASP A 697 7.78 37.57 37.53
N PRO A 698 6.50 37.38 37.13
CA PRO A 698 6.07 36.16 36.45
C PRO A 698 6.87 35.87 35.17
N ARG A 699 7.41 36.89 34.49
CA ARG A 699 8.24 36.71 33.30
C ARG A 699 9.60 36.09 33.64
N THR A 700 10.17 36.45 34.77
CA THR A 700 11.44 35.87 35.25
C THR A 700 11.27 34.40 35.62
N GLU A 701 10.15 34.04 36.27
CA GLU A 701 9.86 32.65 36.60
C GLU A 701 9.58 31.80 35.35
N ILE A 702 8.86 32.34 34.36
CA ILE A 702 8.68 31.67 33.07
C ILE A 702 10.03 31.41 32.44
N ARG A 703 10.92 32.41 32.32
CA ARG A 703 12.26 32.22 31.74
C ARG A 703 13.09 31.17 32.48
N ARG A 704 12.97 31.10 33.81
CA ARG A 704 13.63 30.09 34.64
C ARG A 704 13.12 28.68 34.31
N GLN A 705 11.80 28.52 34.23
CA GLN A 705 11.17 27.27 33.84
C GLN A 705 11.56 26.87 32.40
N SER A 706 11.53 27.79 31.44
CA SER A 706 11.93 27.53 30.05
C SER A 706 13.38 27.05 29.95
N ALA A 707 14.28 27.68 30.71
CA ALA A 707 15.69 27.30 30.75
C ALA A 707 15.89 25.92 31.38
N TRP A 708 15.09 25.57 32.39
CA TRP A 708 15.11 24.26 33.01
C TRP A 708 14.60 23.16 32.06
N GLU A 709 13.47 23.39 31.38
CA GLU A 709 12.94 22.44 30.37
C GLU A 709 13.91 22.26 29.19
N LEU A 710 14.57 23.33 28.73
CA LEU A 710 15.62 23.25 27.71
C LEU A 710 16.77 22.33 28.13
N LYS A 711 17.16 22.39 29.41
CA LYS A 711 18.22 21.51 29.94
C LYS A 711 17.78 20.05 29.90
N ILE A 712 16.57 19.73 30.35
CA ILE A 712 16.02 18.36 30.32
C ILE A 712 15.94 17.85 28.89
N PHE A 713 15.44 18.67 27.95
CA PHE A 713 15.35 18.28 26.55
C PHE A 713 16.71 17.92 25.96
N LYS A 714 17.75 18.72 26.24
CA LYS A 714 19.13 18.43 25.80
C LYS A 714 19.67 17.14 26.41
N GLU A 715 19.43 16.90 27.69
CA GLU A 715 19.83 15.67 28.38
C GLU A 715 19.17 14.44 27.74
N ARG A 716 17.85 14.48 27.51
CA ARG A 716 17.10 13.40 26.84
C ARG A 716 17.60 13.14 25.43
N TRP A 717 17.83 14.20 24.66
CA TRP A 717 18.34 14.08 23.29
C TRP A 717 19.71 13.40 23.28
N ASN A 718 20.64 13.83 24.13
CA ASN A 718 21.98 13.24 24.21
C ASN A 718 21.95 11.80 24.73
N GLN A 719 21.08 11.50 25.69
CA GLN A 719 20.86 10.15 26.19
C GLN A 719 20.34 9.22 25.08
N ALA A 720 19.32 9.66 24.33
CA ALA A 720 18.77 8.88 23.21
C ALA A 720 19.83 8.58 22.13
N ILE A 721 20.68 9.55 21.80
CA ILE A 721 21.81 9.33 20.88
C ILE A 721 22.79 8.28 21.41
N THR A 722 23.04 8.29 22.72
CA THR A 722 24.01 7.37 23.35
C THR A 722 23.47 5.95 23.44
N GLU A 723 22.16 5.80 23.70
CA GLU A 723 21.49 4.51 23.86
C GLU A 723 21.19 3.83 22.52
N ASP A 724 20.80 4.60 21.49
CA ASP A 724 20.49 4.05 20.16
C ASP A 724 21.76 3.83 19.31
N LYS A 725 22.39 2.67 19.53
CA LYS A 725 23.58 2.22 18.78
C LYS A 725 23.32 2.01 17.28
N SER A 726 22.06 1.93 16.86
CA SER A 726 21.68 1.72 15.46
C SER A 726 21.38 3.02 14.71
N TRP A 727 21.27 4.13 15.44
CA TRP A 727 20.99 5.44 14.87
C TRP A 727 22.24 6.01 14.19
N VAL A 728 22.13 6.26 12.87
CA VAL A 728 23.17 6.92 12.10
C VAL A 728 22.93 8.42 12.14
N LYS A 729 23.87 9.16 12.76
CA LYS A 729 23.82 10.62 12.80
C LYS A 729 23.84 11.19 11.38
N PRO A 730 22.75 11.83 10.90
CA PRO A 730 22.67 12.29 9.50
C PRO A 730 23.62 13.46 9.21
N PHE A 731 23.88 14.30 10.22
CA PHE A 731 24.65 15.53 10.09
C PHE A 731 25.93 15.43 10.91
N LYS A 732 27.09 15.42 10.23
CA LYS A 732 28.40 15.22 10.87
C LYS A 732 28.87 16.42 11.71
N SER A 733 28.33 17.62 11.45
CA SER A 733 28.78 18.90 12.02
C SER A 733 28.02 19.37 13.28
N ASP A 734 27.10 18.56 13.81
CA ASP A 734 26.14 18.96 14.85
C ASP A 734 26.48 18.59 16.30
#